data_AF-A0A2D5WHZ4-F1
#
_entry.id   AF-A0A2D5WHZ4-F1
#
_cell.length_a   1.000
_cell.length_b   1.000
_cell.length_c   1.000
_cell.angle_alpha   90.00
_cell.angle_beta   90.00
_cell.angle_gamma   90.00
#
_symmetry.space_group_name_H-M   'P 1'
#
loop_
_entity.id
_entity.type
_entity.pdbx_description
1 polymer ?
#
loop_
_entity_poly.entity_id
_entity_poly.type
_entity_poly.pdbx_seq_one_letter_code
_entity_poly.pdbx_strand_id
1 'polypeptide(L)'
;MNLDDAKELKQRLGFGVNLNSDAGRRRMAEVINAKLWFRGQPIVGEESEFALLKTSKHLLANLREKNRLLAEHHCPTDARIQAFLDRTLEGCGCEIPRLPTNALQLEHHGLARTLSLPPDSDSYSSDCLDSYRVEQGVLHNPRSDRRTTKGVFHIVQGGLPVPHDKKEVPKRVFAALLGQALAPPDSVMEIPFTSSQEERARLFVSLLLRPVVMPGVEGVCPERSLETRFFVPGSFVANLDFVESIFGNAGDPYLTENDAGLDPEHWTGHTGCVVLAPHLVSLGKKELGLPHISEATDRQKRDGMCWQSEEERYNDGGGFKVACRDASGVMVTLIADNYFGYCKKEVKTQISFSANLLGNSEEEHAGGAVAFSSYDLGEEFHLSNFVKEVDHTFDELRKSFGDMMELQPEGYAIDKHHRDIQYIPEDSRVLLRKQRISWSRDGEEQGIRLTPGVTYVLPSGYKVSMVRRSVGGHWRLVGTSAEGVFCHKPCTVSGGGKSEISKSIRDAILAGPVFVADYHDDMKAVGEILERNYSGRFNEPPELKRGRSVLDERRSLGSVVKLLTPSRAYTDEYNDWLASIPMHVKDLVFTIKRFYRPEWGEDWRRHFSVDTVNGQAGKELKYRQQKLVAQYLRVGFSEDGLWRTFTLRNDFIPTVKLQREDDISSSTVVPAGGLAGARDGEPRSSLKFVANCEYRFFQRPDDAIRRGYDKKAEADFCRENLFASNYHPISREEARDEMADALEFGDYTPGLREVFTEFLDESNTRQFMVSSARPRIVDGEPTKNPRYLQNRPDVEDARGRYLADVGTRLYRRVPLGQAVRFPVDAVLAGRRNNPPDTKAGIRALAVYGPIHYQELPELFMDFVSSLTGKSPSTTGAGSEGALTKGPFNALPPVVDLNNALVSFMLTGDDCFTSAAGYIGPKYRVDHDISLLIPELWARMAPEERRADFLISGGYLEKLDDFDHNGQPVMASRLGYRITNRFVLDFFGRIFTNPDSVVPPDMLKPELQGVGDYVDGINNIVETQQRIAGNYFEDGSVDDAIPPLKALLHIMAHGQFEGKTIDDPAVRCLFDVSKVRGQQWYLDRLAAKQQRDVRYLEAQRDYLKVFLGKETHREEAERLDLAKRLAKLEEQLVTAQGSDYLESLNGTLGLDTSLA
;
A
#
# COMPACT_ATOMS: atom_id res chain seq x y z
N MET A 1 -9.82 11.39 -9.80
CA MET A 1 -9.49 11.12 -11.24
C MET A 1 -10.33 9.96 -11.73
N ASN A 2 -10.86 9.98 -12.95
CA ASN A 2 -11.59 8.83 -13.49
C ASN A 2 -10.62 7.83 -14.15
N LEU A 3 -10.44 6.67 -13.52
CA LEU A 3 -9.55 5.61 -14.04
C LEU A 3 -10.04 4.95 -15.33
N ASP A 4 -11.29 5.20 -15.72
CA ASP A 4 -11.88 4.66 -16.95
C ASP A 4 -11.78 5.66 -18.13
N ASP A 5 -11.34 6.91 -17.89
CA ASP A 5 -11.09 7.90 -18.94
C ASP A 5 -9.65 7.78 -19.48
N ALA A 6 -9.51 7.08 -20.60
CA ALA A 6 -8.23 6.90 -21.27
C ALA A 6 -7.56 8.22 -21.72
N LYS A 7 -8.33 9.29 -21.97
CA LYS A 7 -7.77 10.60 -22.34
C LYS A 7 -7.15 11.29 -21.12
N GLU A 8 -7.84 11.24 -19.98
CA GLU A 8 -7.34 11.77 -18.70
C GLU A 8 -6.07 11.03 -18.26
N LEU A 9 -6.08 9.69 -18.33
CA LEU A 9 -4.91 8.86 -18.00
C LEU A 9 -3.70 9.13 -18.91
N LYS A 10 -3.93 9.37 -20.21
CA LYS A 10 -2.85 9.76 -21.15
C LYS A 10 -2.25 11.12 -20.79
N GLN A 11 -3.10 12.12 -20.57
CA GLN A 11 -2.67 13.50 -20.38
C GLN A 11 -1.99 13.73 -19.01
N ARG A 12 -2.57 13.18 -17.94
CA ARG A 12 -2.11 13.42 -16.57
C ARG A 12 -1.03 12.45 -16.11
N LEU A 13 -1.03 11.22 -16.62
CA LEU A 13 -0.19 10.13 -16.10
C LEU A 13 0.62 9.40 -17.18
N GLY A 14 0.44 9.73 -18.47
CA GLY A 14 1.19 9.11 -19.57
C GLY A 14 0.83 7.65 -19.84
N PHE A 15 -0.26 7.11 -19.28
CA PHE A 15 -0.68 5.73 -19.57
C PHE A 15 -1.10 5.59 -21.04
N GLY A 16 -0.58 4.59 -21.74
CA GLY A 16 -0.88 4.35 -23.15
C GLY A 16 -0.21 5.33 -24.13
N VAL A 17 0.84 6.04 -23.70
CA VAL A 17 1.71 6.85 -24.55
C VAL A 17 3.14 6.31 -24.47
N ASN A 18 3.78 6.02 -25.61
CA ASN A 18 5.20 5.69 -25.65
C ASN A 18 6.05 6.97 -25.82
N LEU A 19 6.51 7.53 -24.70
CA LEU A 19 7.39 8.70 -24.68
C LEU A 19 8.82 8.38 -25.13
N ASN A 20 9.20 7.11 -25.12
CA ASN A 20 10.49 6.66 -25.61
C ASN A 20 10.56 6.62 -27.14
N SER A 21 9.43 6.50 -27.85
CA SER A 21 9.42 6.47 -29.32
C SER A 21 10.07 7.70 -29.96
N ASP A 22 10.80 7.51 -31.07
CA ASP A 22 11.47 8.61 -31.79
C ASP A 22 10.53 9.72 -32.23
N ALA A 23 9.36 9.35 -32.74
CA ALA A 23 8.32 10.31 -33.14
C ALA A 23 7.80 11.11 -31.94
N GLY A 24 7.55 10.44 -30.80
CA GLY A 24 7.15 11.08 -29.55
C GLY A 24 8.19 12.08 -29.05
N ARG A 25 9.47 11.67 -29.04
CA ARG A 25 10.59 12.52 -28.60
C ARG A 25 10.76 13.76 -29.47
N ARG A 26 10.75 13.62 -30.80
CA ARG A 26 10.89 14.77 -31.72
C ARG A 26 9.77 15.79 -31.53
N ARG A 27 8.52 15.31 -31.40
CA ARG A 27 7.37 16.17 -31.13
C ARG A 27 7.53 16.92 -29.80
N MET A 28 7.98 16.24 -28.75
CA MET A 28 8.14 16.84 -27.43
C MET A 28 9.30 17.84 -27.39
N ALA A 29 10.41 17.53 -28.08
CA ALA A 29 11.55 18.43 -28.23
C ALA A 29 11.17 19.74 -28.93
N GLU A 30 10.33 19.68 -29.98
CA GLU A 30 9.83 20.87 -30.66
C GLU A 30 8.98 21.76 -29.74
N VAL A 31 8.11 21.16 -28.91
CA VAL A 31 7.32 21.88 -27.91
C VAL A 31 8.21 22.55 -26.85
N ILE A 32 9.23 21.83 -26.36
CA ILE A 32 10.19 22.36 -25.39
C ILE A 32 10.98 23.53 -25.99
N ASN A 33 11.51 23.40 -27.20
CA ASN A 33 12.22 24.49 -27.88
C ASN A 33 11.32 25.72 -28.06
N ALA A 34 10.05 25.54 -28.43
CA ALA A 34 9.11 26.64 -28.51
C ALA A 34 8.93 27.37 -27.16
N LYS A 35 8.87 26.61 -26.05
CA LYS A 35 8.77 27.17 -24.69
C LYS A 35 10.04 27.89 -24.24
N LEU A 36 11.22 27.32 -24.53
CA LEU A 36 12.50 27.94 -24.22
C LEU A 36 12.67 29.25 -25.00
N TRP A 37 12.42 29.21 -26.31
CA TRP A 37 12.48 30.39 -27.18
C TRP A 37 11.54 31.50 -26.71
N PHE A 38 10.30 31.13 -26.38
CA PHE A 38 9.28 32.03 -25.84
C PHE A 38 9.74 32.75 -24.57
N ARG A 39 10.52 32.08 -23.72
CA ARG A 39 11.11 32.65 -22.49
C ARG A 39 12.44 33.36 -22.72
N GLY A 40 12.93 33.40 -23.96
CA GLY A 40 14.23 33.98 -24.29
C GLY A 40 15.42 33.15 -23.84
N GLN A 41 15.21 31.84 -23.66
CA GLN A 41 16.26 30.89 -23.32
C GLN A 41 16.83 30.24 -24.60
N PRO A 42 18.08 29.77 -24.58
CA PRO A 42 18.67 28.99 -25.68
C PRO A 42 17.82 27.76 -26.04
N ILE A 43 17.77 27.42 -27.33
CA ILE A 43 17.12 26.23 -27.87
C ILE A 43 18.16 25.21 -28.33
N VAL A 44 17.74 23.97 -28.56
CA VAL A 44 18.59 22.94 -29.18
C VAL A 44 18.30 22.85 -30.68
N GLY A 45 19.32 22.98 -31.52
CA GLY A 45 19.17 23.03 -32.98
C GLY A 45 18.78 24.42 -33.49
N GLU A 46 18.45 24.53 -34.77
CA GLU A 46 18.19 25.81 -35.42
C GLU A 46 16.69 26.17 -35.42
N GLU A 47 16.34 27.45 -35.24
CA GLU A 47 14.94 27.90 -35.34
C GLU A 47 14.29 27.47 -36.68
N SER A 48 15.12 27.40 -37.74
CA SER A 48 14.72 26.99 -39.07
C SER A 48 14.46 25.48 -39.22
N GLU A 49 14.56 24.69 -38.17
CA GLU A 49 14.27 23.25 -38.21
C GLU A 49 12.89 22.93 -37.62
N PHE A 50 12.32 23.83 -36.82
CA PHE A 50 11.07 23.62 -36.10
C PHE A 50 9.88 24.28 -36.81
N ALA A 51 8.94 23.45 -37.29
CA ALA A 51 7.75 23.91 -38.00
C ALA A 51 6.87 24.81 -37.12
N LEU A 52 6.72 24.48 -35.83
CA LEU A 52 5.96 25.23 -34.85
C LEU A 52 6.53 26.64 -34.63
N LEU A 53 7.86 26.74 -34.45
CA LEU A 53 8.53 28.03 -34.28
C LEU A 53 8.43 28.87 -35.55
N LYS A 54 8.67 28.30 -36.74
CA LYS A 54 8.55 29.01 -38.02
C LYS A 54 7.18 29.64 -38.22
N THR A 55 6.13 28.85 -37.99
CA THR A 55 4.75 29.28 -38.24
C THR A 55 4.20 30.21 -37.17
N SER A 56 4.68 30.09 -35.93
CA SER A 56 4.13 30.80 -34.77
C SER A 56 5.03 31.92 -34.21
N LYS A 57 6.18 32.21 -34.84
CA LYS A 57 7.20 33.15 -34.32
C LYS A 57 6.65 34.52 -33.92
N HIS A 58 5.86 35.16 -34.79
CA HIS A 58 5.28 36.47 -34.50
C HIS A 58 4.31 36.44 -33.31
N LEU A 59 3.52 35.37 -33.20
CA LEU A 59 2.60 35.16 -32.08
C LEU A 59 3.39 34.97 -30.77
N LEU A 60 4.39 34.10 -30.77
CA LEU A 60 5.25 33.84 -29.60
C LEU A 60 6.03 35.09 -29.19
N ALA A 61 6.53 35.88 -30.15
CA ALA A 61 7.22 37.14 -29.86
C ALA A 61 6.27 38.16 -29.19
N ASN A 62 5.04 38.30 -29.70
CA ASN A 62 4.03 39.18 -29.10
C ASN A 62 3.67 38.74 -27.67
N LEU A 63 3.49 37.43 -27.46
CA LEU A 63 3.23 36.88 -26.13
C LEU A 63 4.42 37.13 -25.18
N ARG A 64 5.67 37.09 -25.69
CA ARG A 64 6.87 37.34 -24.87
C ARG A 64 6.92 38.78 -24.38
N GLU A 65 6.56 39.75 -25.21
CA GLU A 65 6.43 41.16 -24.79
C GLU A 65 5.32 41.34 -23.73
N LYS A 66 4.18 40.66 -23.89
CA LYS A 66 3.10 40.67 -22.89
C LYS A 66 3.54 40.06 -21.56
N ASN A 67 4.32 38.98 -21.58
CA ASN A 67 4.88 38.37 -20.37
C ASN A 67 5.82 39.31 -19.60
N ARG A 68 6.54 40.22 -20.28
CA ARG A 68 7.37 41.23 -19.60
C ARG A 68 6.52 42.19 -18.75
N LEU A 69 5.29 42.49 -19.19
CA LEU A 69 4.34 43.30 -18.41
C LEU A 69 3.80 42.56 -17.18
N LEU A 70 3.81 41.22 -17.23
CA LEU A 70 3.34 40.33 -16.16
C LEU A 70 4.48 39.70 -15.36
N ALA A 71 5.70 40.26 -15.44
CA ALA A 71 6.90 39.65 -14.86
C ALA A 71 6.83 39.44 -13.34
N GLU A 72 6.01 40.23 -12.63
CA GLU A 72 5.80 40.12 -11.19
C GLU A 72 4.49 39.39 -10.82
N HIS A 73 3.74 38.89 -11.80
CA HIS A 73 2.46 38.25 -11.56
C HIS A 73 2.63 36.78 -11.13
N HIS A 74 2.16 36.45 -9.94
CA HIS A 74 2.03 35.06 -9.48
C HIS A 74 0.70 34.47 -9.92
N CYS A 75 0.72 33.20 -10.32
CA CYS A 75 -0.51 32.42 -10.46
C CYS A 75 -1.24 32.31 -9.10
N PRO A 76 -2.55 31.97 -9.06
CA PRO A 76 -3.32 31.95 -7.81
C PRO A 76 -2.68 31.10 -6.69
N THR A 77 -2.16 29.92 -7.04
CA THR A 77 -1.49 29.04 -6.06
C THR A 77 -0.20 29.68 -5.52
N ASP A 78 0.64 30.25 -6.39
CA ASP A 78 1.89 30.91 -5.98
C ASP A 78 1.62 32.16 -5.14
N ALA A 79 0.54 32.89 -5.43
CA ALA A 79 0.11 34.05 -4.66
C ALA A 79 -0.32 33.67 -3.23
N ARG A 80 -1.03 32.53 -3.06
CA ARG A 80 -1.37 31.99 -1.73
C ARG A 80 -0.10 31.65 -0.93
N ILE A 81 0.89 31.06 -1.58
CA ILE A 81 2.18 30.71 -0.95
C ILE A 81 2.97 31.98 -0.59
N GLN A 82 3.06 32.95 -1.49
CA GLN A 82 3.76 34.20 -1.23
C GLN A 82 3.12 34.99 -0.09
N ALA A 83 1.79 35.09 -0.05
CA ALA A 83 1.07 35.75 1.04
C ALA A 83 1.32 35.08 2.40
N PHE A 84 1.48 33.75 2.44
CA PHE A 84 1.90 33.04 3.65
C PHE A 84 3.34 33.38 4.05
N LEU A 85 4.28 33.40 3.10
CA LEU A 85 5.69 33.74 3.36
C LEU A 85 5.83 35.18 3.87
N ASP A 86 5.15 36.12 3.23
CA ASP A 86 5.16 37.55 3.57
C ASP A 86 4.69 37.75 5.01
N ARG A 87 3.56 37.14 5.39
CA ARG A 87 3.02 37.18 6.76
C ARG A 87 3.94 36.47 7.77
N THR A 88 4.46 35.30 7.42
CA THR A 88 5.18 34.45 8.38
C THR A 88 6.56 35.00 8.72
N LEU A 89 7.20 35.64 7.75
CA LEU A 89 8.56 36.20 7.85
C LEU A 89 8.58 37.71 8.13
N GLU A 90 7.41 38.34 8.24
CA GLU A 90 7.27 39.73 8.68
C GLU A 90 8.01 39.95 10.01
N GLY A 91 8.73 41.08 10.11
CA GLY A 91 9.48 41.45 11.32
C GLY A 91 10.79 40.67 11.56
N CYS A 92 11.20 39.75 10.67
CA CYS A 92 12.47 39.03 10.80
C CYS A 92 13.73 39.89 10.54
N GLY A 93 13.57 41.15 10.11
CA GLY A 93 14.67 42.07 9.83
C GLY A 93 15.48 41.70 8.58
N CYS A 94 14.89 40.94 7.66
CA CYS A 94 15.47 40.56 6.37
C CYS A 94 14.47 40.80 5.23
N GLU A 95 14.99 40.93 4.01
CA GLU A 95 14.14 40.91 2.81
C GLU A 95 13.46 39.55 2.68
N ILE A 96 12.16 39.54 2.39
CA ILE A 96 11.37 38.31 2.26
C ILE A 96 11.58 37.77 0.83
N PRO A 97 12.11 36.55 0.67
CA PRO A 97 12.33 35.98 -0.66
C PRO A 97 11.02 35.84 -1.45
N ARG A 98 11.05 36.19 -2.75
CA ARG A 98 9.91 36.06 -3.66
C ARG A 98 10.02 34.81 -4.54
N LEU A 99 8.90 34.09 -4.69
CA LEU A 99 8.83 32.92 -5.57
C LEU A 99 9.08 33.27 -7.05
N PRO A 100 9.72 32.37 -7.82
CA PRO A 100 10.08 32.65 -9.21
C PRO A 100 8.85 32.65 -10.12
N THR A 101 8.60 33.78 -10.78
CA THR A 101 7.49 33.97 -11.75
C THR A 101 7.82 33.41 -13.14
N ASN A 102 9.11 33.41 -13.53
CA ASN A 102 9.55 32.95 -14.85
C ASN A 102 9.92 31.45 -14.90
N ALA A 103 9.46 30.64 -13.95
CA ALA A 103 9.68 29.19 -13.98
C ALA A 103 9.00 28.55 -15.21
N LEU A 104 9.67 27.57 -15.84
CA LEU A 104 9.11 26.78 -16.92
C LEU A 104 8.01 25.87 -16.39
N GLN A 105 6.77 26.14 -16.80
CA GLN A 105 5.60 25.34 -16.41
C GLN A 105 5.55 24.03 -17.18
N LEU A 106 5.21 22.96 -16.45
CA LEU A 106 4.95 21.62 -16.98
C LEU A 106 3.45 21.33 -16.93
N GLU A 107 2.75 21.57 -18.03
CA GLU A 107 1.28 21.51 -18.09
C GLU A 107 0.70 20.16 -18.53
N HIS A 108 1.55 19.22 -18.96
CA HIS A 108 1.12 17.85 -19.27
C HIS A 108 2.27 16.85 -19.11
N HIS A 109 1.90 15.58 -18.92
CA HIS A 109 2.84 14.50 -18.71
C HIS A 109 3.86 14.35 -19.85
N GLY A 110 5.13 14.15 -19.48
CA GLY A 110 6.23 13.82 -20.40
C GLY A 110 7.18 14.97 -20.75
N LEU A 111 6.80 16.22 -20.46
CA LEU A 111 7.69 17.38 -20.62
C LEU A 111 8.90 17.26 -19.69
N ALA A 112 8.70 16.92 -18.42
CA ALA A 112 9.78 16.74 -17.45
C ALA A 112 10.77 15.65 -17.89
N ARG A 113 10.25 14.51 -18.35
CA ARG A 113 11.07 13.39 -18.84
C ARG A 113 11.95 13.80 -20.01
N THR A 114 11.38 14.52 -20.97
CA THR A 114 12.13 14.96 -22.15
C THR A 114 13.13 16.05 -21.78
N LEU A 115 12.81 16.94 -20.84
CA LEU A 115 13.75 17.94 -20.31
C LEU A 115 14.94 17.35 -19.56
N SER A 116 14.83 16.11 -19.07
CA SER A 116 15.83 15.45 -18.23
C SER A 116 17.05 14.93 -18.99
N LEU A 117 17.02 14.96 -20.33
CA LEU A 117 18.10 14.48 -21.19
C LEU A 117 18.21 15.35 -22.46
N PRO A 118 19.42 15.55 -23.00
CA PRO A 118 19.61 16.16 -24.32
C PRO A 118 18.89 15.35 -25.42
N PRO A 119 18.31 16.01 -26.44
CA PRO A 119 17.59 15.31 -27.50
C PRO A 119 18.52 14.49 -28.43
N ASP A 120 19.80 14.87 -28.50
CA ASP A 120 20.83 14.34 -29.39
C ASP A 120 21.80 13.34 -28.72
N SER A 121 21.62 13.06 -27.42
CA SER A 121 22.40 12.05 -26.68
C SER A 121 21.50 11.18 -25.80
N ASP A 122 21.94 9.94 -25.55
CA ASP A 122 21.31 8.99 -24.63
C ASP A 122 21.89 9.06 -23.20
N SER A 123 22.80 10.00 -22.93
CA SER A 123 23.36 10.21 -21.59
C SER A 123 23.54 11.69 -21.25
N TYR A 124 23.48 11.98 -19.95
CA TYR A 124 23.78 13.26 -19.33
C TYR A 124 24.41 13.02 -17.95
N SER A 125 25.41 13.82 -17.58
CA SER A 125 26.10 13.72 -16.30
C SER A 125 26.37 15.10 -15.71
N SER A 126 26.31 15.19 -14.38
CA SER A 126 26.58 16.36 -13.56
C SER A 126 27.09 15.91 -12.19
N ASP A 127 27.59 16.83 -11.36
CA ASP A 127 28.07 16.52 -10.00
C ASP A 127 27.01 15.89 -9.08
N CYS A 128 25.73 16.03 -9.44
CA CYS A 128 24.60 15.63 -8.59
C CYS A 128 23.73 14.53 -9.20
N LEU A 129 23.79 14.30 -10.51
CA LEU A 129 22.89 13.39 -11.21
C LEU A 129 23.50 12.88 -12.51
N ASP A 130 23.51 11.56 -12.67
CA ASP A 130 23.72 10.88 -13.94
C ASP A 130 22.37 10.39 -14.48
N SER A 131 22.10 10.64 -15.75
CA SER A 131 20.86 10.28 -16.41
C SER A 131 21.13 9.59 -17.74
N TYR A 132 20.33 8.56 -18.05
CA TYR A 132 20.47 7.77 -19.26
C TYR A 132 19.10 7.53 -19.88
N ARG A 133 19.03 7.65 -21.21
CA ARG A 133 17.95 7.10 -22.00
C ARG A 133 18.25 5.62 -22.18
N VAL A 134 17.32 4.77 -21.78
CA VAL A 134 17.47 3.32 -21.86
C VAL A 134 16.37 2.76 -22.75
N GLU A 135 16.56 1.57 -23.32
CA GLU A 135 15.58 0.91 -24.17
C GLU A 135 14.16 0.99 -23.59
N GLN A 136 14.03 0.61 -22.33
CA GLN A 136 12.75 0.50 -21.66
C GLN A 136 12.18 1.84 -21.17
N GLY A 137 13.00 2.89 -21.04
CA GLY A 137 12.58 4.15 -20.43
C GLY A 137 13.70 5.13 -20.14
N VAL A 138 13.79 5.55 -18.88
CA VAL A 138 14.83 6.44 -18.35
C VAL A 138 15.44 5.85 -17.08
N LEU A 139 16.75 6.05 -16.92
CA LEU A 139 17.51 5.71 -15.72
C LEU A 139 18.12 6.97 -15.13
N HIS A 140 17.91 7.18 -13.84
CA HIS A 140 18.47 8.32 -13.11
C HIS A 140 19.22 7.86 -11.85
N ASN A 141 20.51 8.16 -11.78
CA ASN A 141 21.39 7.84 -10.67
C ASN A 141 21.81 9.15 -9.96
N PRO A 142 21.09 9.57 -8.90
CA PRO A 142 21.45 10.76 -8.13
C PRO A 142 22.73 10.52 -7.32
N ARG A 143 23.40 11.58 -6.87
CA ARG A 143 24.63 11.49 -6.06
C ARG A 143 24.44 10.59 -4.84
N SER A 144 23.39 10.83 -4.06
CA SER A 144 23.00 9.99 -2.93
C SER A 144 22.13 8.82 -3.42
N ASP A 145 22.55 7.58 -3.17
CA ASP A 145 21.78 6.39 -3.61
C ASP A 145 20.58 6.07 -2.70
N ARG A 146 20.49 6.70 -1.52
CA ARG A 146 19.45 6.41 -0.53
C ARG A 146 19.13 7.60 0.35
N ARG A 147 17.96 7.55 0.98
CA ARG A 147 17.49 8.52 1.97
C ARG A 147 18.07 8.26 3.36
N THR A 148 18.40 9.33 4.07
CA THR A 148 18.66 9.35 5.51
C THR A 148 17.43 9.85 6.28
N THR A 149 17.26 9.40 7.51
CA THR A 149 16.18 9.86 8.42
C THR A 149 16.70 10.54 9.67
N LYS A 150 17.88 10.13 10.16
CA LYS A 150 18.48 10.65 11.38
C LYS A 150 18.85 12.13 11.20
N GLY A 151 18.20 13.02 11.96
CA GLY A 151 18.51 14.45 11.98
C GLY A 151 18.17 15.20 10.69
N VAL A 152 17.29 14.65 9.84
CA VAL A 152 16.99 15.19 8.51
C VAL A 152 15.77 16.13 8.50
N PHE A 153 14.82 15.96 9.43
CA PHE A 153 13.56 16.70 9.41
C PHE A 153 13.58 17.87 10.39
N HIS A 154 13.64 19.08 9.82
CA HIS A 154 13.66 20.33 10.55
C HIS A 154 12.32 21.08 10.38
N ILE A 155 11.95 21.88 11.37
CA ILE A 155 10.69 22.61 11.40
C ILE A 155 10.92 24.03 11.90
N VAL A 156 10.34 25.01 11.21
CA VAL A 156 10.45 26.43 11.57
C VAL A 156 9.56 26.76 12.75
N GLN A 157 10.11 27.50 13.73
CA GLN A 157 9.37 27.99 14.90
C GLN A 157 8.34 29.07 14.57
N GLY A 158 7.36 29.27 15.47
CA GLY A 158 6.40 30.38 15.40
C GLY A 158 5.24 30.21 14.41
N GLY A 159 4.97 28.97 13.99
CA GLY A 159 3.71 28.52 13.42
C GLY A 159 3.04 27.52 14.37
N LEU A 160 2.60 26.36 13.87
CA LEU A 160 2.13 25.26 14.72
C LEU A 160 3.28 24.67 15.58
N PRO A 161 3.01 24.07 16.75
CA PRO A 161 4.03 23.57 17.67
C PRO A 161 5.02 22.60 17.00
N VAL A 162 6.28 22.62 17.46
CA VAL A 162 7.36 21.79 16.92
C VAL A 162 7.50 20.52 17.77
N PRO A 163 7.31 19.30 17.20
CA PRO A 163 7.47 18.07 17.95
C PRO A 163 8.86 17.91 18.56
N HIS A 164 8.95 17.24 19.70
CA HIS A 164 10.22 17.05 20.41
C HIS A 164 11.29 16.34 19.55
N ASP A 165 10.88 15.40 18.70
CA ASP A 165 11.78 14.58 17.89
C ASP A 165 12.33 15.28 16.64
N LYS A 166 11.85 16.51 16.34
CA LYS A 166 12.28 17.32 15.19
C LYS A 166 13.30 18.37 15.61
N LYS A 167 14.12 18.83 14.65
CA LYS A 167 15.01 19.97 14.87
C LYS A 167 14.25 21.28 14.68
N GLU A 168 14.27 22.16 15.67
CA GLU A 168 13.60 23.46 15.61
C GLU A 168 14.50 24.53 14.96
N VAL A 169 13.97 25.26 13.97
CA VAL A 169 14.72 26.25 13.19
C VAL A 169 14.17 27.67 13.42
N PRO A 170 15.03 28.66 13.74
CA PRO A 170 14.61 30.05 13.84
C PRO A 170 14.08 30.61 12.51
N LYS A 171 13.03 31.46 12.56
CA LYS A 171 12.43 32.07 11.36
C LYS A 171 13.45 32.79 10.46
N ARG A 172 14.39 33.53 11.05
CA ARG A 172 15.45 34.24 10.32
C ARG A 172 16.39 33.29 9.55
N VAL A 173 16.71 32.15 10.14
CA VAL A 173 17.53 31.10 9.50
C VAL A 173 16.78 30.50 8.32
N PHE A 174 15.48 30.23 8.48
CA PHE A 174 14.65 29.77 7.37
C PHE A 174 14.55 30.80 6.25
N ALA A 175 14.39 32.09 6.56
CA ALA A 175 14.38 33.15 5.54
C ALA A 175 15.70 33.20 4.76
N ALA A 176 16.85 33.05 5.45
CA ALA A 176 18.16 32.96 4.80
C ALA A 176 18.28 31.72 3.90
N LEU A 177 17.85 30.55 4.39
CA LEU A 177 17.83 29.31 3.60
C LEU A 177 16.92 29.42 2.38
N LEU A 178 15.73 30.01 2.52
CA LEU A 178 14.79 30.24 1.42
C LEU A 178 15.37 31.19 0.37
N GLY A 179 16.04 32.28 0.81
CA GLY A 179 16.72 33.19 -0.09
C GLY A 179 17.78 32.49 -0.93
N GLN A 180 18.60 31.64 -0.30
CA GLN A 180 19.60 30.82 -1.01
C GLN A 180 18.96 29.73 -1.89
N ALA A 181 17.83 29.16 -1.48
CA ALA A 181 17.11 28.16 -2.26
C ALA A 181 16.54 28.73 -3.57
N LEU A 182 16.09 29.99 -3.56
CA LEU A 182 15.52 30.69 -4.70
C LEU A 182 16.56 31.42 -5.57
N ALA A 183 17.81 31.48 -5.12
CA ALA A 183 18.96 32.00 -5.87
C ALA A 183 20.07 30.92 -6.02
N PRO A 184 19.79 29.77 -6.64
CA PRO A 184 20.77 28.71 -6.84
C PRO A 184 21.92 29.14 -7.77
N PRO A 185 23.11 28.53 -7.66
CA PRO A 185 24.21 28.74 -8.60
C PRO A 185 23.82 28.37 -10.03
N ASP A 186 24.45 29.02 -11.02
CA ASP A 186 24.22 28.77 -12.44
C ASP A 186 24.32 27.29 -12.82
N SER A 187 25.31 26.57 -12.28
CA SER A 187 25.52 25.14 -12.55
C SER A 187 24.36 24.25 -12.14
N VAL A 188 23.56 24.67 -11.15
CA VAL A 188 22.38 23.95 -10.66
C VAL A 188 21.12 24.32 -11.46
N MET A 189 21.15 25.45 -12.17
CA MET A 189 20.04 25.95 -12.97
C MET A 189 20.04 25.43 -14.41
N GLU A 190 21.15 24.84 -14.87
CA GLU A 190 21.29 24.35 -16.25
C GLU A 190 20.32 23.20 -16.53
N ILE A 191 19.51 23.34 -17.59
CA ILE A 191 18.58 22.29 -18.03
C ILE A 191 19.35 21.23 -18.83
N PRO A 192 19.24 19.92 -18.47
CA PRO A 192 19.89 18.82 -19.19
C PRO A 192 19.59 18.79 -20.68
N PHE A 193 18.35 19.10 -21.07
CA PHE A 193 17.94 19.20 -22.48
C PHE A 193 18.87 20.06 -23.34
N THR A 194 19.40 21.16 -22.81
CA THR A 194 20.28 22.09 -23.55
C THR A 194 21.78 21.80 -23.33
N SER A 195 22.15 20.71 -22.67
CA SER A 195 23.54 20.48 -22.23
C SER A 195 24.54 20.33 -23.38
N SER A 196 24.08 19.95 -24.58
CA SER A 196 24.89 19.80 -25.79
C SER A 196 25.19 21.12 -26.51
N GLN A 197 24.57 22.23 -26.09
CA GLN A 197 24.74 23.54 -26.71
C GLN A 197 25.84 24.37 -26.02
N GLU A 198 26.43 25.32 -26.76
CA GLU A 198 27.39 26.29 -26.20
C GLU A 198 26.71 27.22 -25.19
N GLU A 199 25.55 27.78 -25.55
CA GLU A 199 24.68 28.52 -24.64
C GLU A 199 23.61 27.60 -24.05
N ARG A 200 23.59 27.48 -22.72
CA ARG A 200 22.69 26.58 -21.99
C ARG A 200 21.56 27.35 -21.32
N ALA A 201 20.36 26.78 -21.34
CA ALA A 201 19.22 27.36 -20.67
C ALA A 201 19.33 27.21 -19.14
N ARG A 202 19.09 28.30 -18.42
CA ARG A 202 19.18 28.39 -16.95
C ARG A 202 17.89 28.95 -16.36
N LEU A 203 17.07 28.10 -15.77
CA LEU A 203 15.80 28.49 -15.17
C LEU A 203 15.26 27.43 -14.22
N PHE A 204 14.37 27.86 -13.32
CA PHE A 204 13.53 26.95 -12.57
C PHE A 204 12.52 26.27 -13.50
N VAL A 205 12.19 25.02 -13.17
CA VAL A 205 11.08 24.27 -13.73
C VAL A 205 10.06 24.06 -12.60
N SER A 206 8.77 24.11 -12.92
CA SER A 206 7.74 23.94 -11.91
C SER A 206 6.54 23.11 -12.36
N LEU A 207 5.92 22.45 -11.40
CA LEU A 207 4.81 21.52 -11.58
C LEU A 207 3.69 21.82 -10.56
N LEU A 208 2.43 21.66 -10.98
CA LEU A 208 1.27 21.64 -10.09
C LEU A 208 0.80 20.20 -9.92
N LEU A 209 0.58 19.79 -8.67
CA LEU A 209 0.00 18.50 -8.29
C LEU A 209 -1.32 18.71 -7.55
N ARG A 210 -2.24 17.75 -7.67
CA ARG A 210 -3.50 17.69 -6.91
C ARG A 210 -3.67 16.37 -6.15
N PRO A 211 -2.77 16.00 -5.21
CA PRO A 211 -2.85 14.72 -4.53
C PRO A 211 -4.10 14.62 -3.65
N VAL A 212 -4.72 13.43 -3.66
CA VAL A 212 -5.92 13.12 -2.86
C VAL A 212 -5.57 13.16 -1.37
N VAL A 213 -6.44 13.80 -0.58
CA VAL A 213 -6.32 13.92 0.88
C VAL A 213 -7.47 13.23 1.58
N MET A 214 -8.69 13.38 1.08
CA MET A 214 -9.89 12.71 1.58
C MET A 214 -10.53 11.92 0.44
N PRO A 215 -10.67 10.59 0.55
CA PRO A 215 -11.29 9.80 -0.50
C PRO A 215 -12.78 10.14 -0.64
N GLY A 216 -13.29 10.08 -1.86
CA GLY A 216 -14.71 10.22 -2.12
C GLY A 216 -15.49 8.99 -1.69
N VAL A 217 -16.64 9.19 -1.05
CA VAL A 217 -17.63 8.14 -0.77
C VAL A 217 -18.91 8.56 -1.49
N GLU A 218 -19.20 7.91 -2.62
CA GLU A 218 -20.32 8.27 -3.49
C GLU A 218 -21.63 8.42 -2.70
N GLY A 219 -22.39 9.48 -2.96
CA GLY A 219 -23.63 9.80 -2.24
C GLY A 219 -23.45 10.31 -0.80
N VAL A 220 -22.22 10.39 -0.28
CA VAL A 220 -21.92 10.89 1.08
C VAL A 220 -21.02 12.12 1.00
N CYS A 221 -19.83 12.00 0.42
CA CYS A 221 -18.88 13.11 0.29
C CYS A 221 -18.02 12.99 -0.98
N PRO A 222 -17.67 14.12 -1.62
CA PRO A 222 -16.76 14.13 -2.76
C PRO A 222 -15.31 13.86 -2.34
N GLU A 223 -14.50 13.41 -3.29
CA GLU A 223 -13.05 13.36 -3.15
C GLU A 223 -12.49 14.78 -3.00
N ARG A 224 -11.55 14.99 -2.06
CA ARG A 224 -10.87 16.28 -1.89
C ARG A 224 -9.36 16.13 -2.00
N SER A 225 -8.73 17.10 -2.64
CA SER A 225 -7.29 17.14 -2.90
C SER A 225 -6.62 18.40 -2.33
N LEU A 226 -5.35 18.25 -1.97
CA LEU A 226 -4.40 19.35 -1.75
C LEU A 226 -3.97 19.90 -3.12
N GLU A 227 -3.59 21.17 -3.22
CA GLU A 227 -2.76 21.65 -4.33
C GLU A 227 -1.30 21.79 -3.87
N THR A 228 -0.35 21.27 -4.64
CA THR A 228 1.08 21.36 -4.31
C THR A 228 1.86 21.93 -5.50
N ARG A 229 2.65 22.99 -5.25
CA ARG A 229 3.59 23.57 -6.20
C ARG A 229 5.00 23.06 -5.94
N PHE A 230 5.61 22.48 -6.97
CA PHE A 230 7.03 22.14 -6.94
C PHE A 230 7.83 23.16 -7.74
N PHE A 231 8.93 23.64 -7.17
CA PHE A 231 9.95 24.44 -7.83
C PHE A 231 11.29 23.72 -7.76
N VAL A 232 11.87 23.46 -8.92
CA VAL A 232 13.09 22.67 -9.03
C VAL A 232 14.05 23.36 -10.01
N PRO A 233 15.33 23.58 -9.64
CA PRO A 233 16.34 24.05 -10.58
C PRO A 233 16.47 23.12 -11.79
N GLY A 234 16.83 23.68 -12.95
CA GLY A 234 16.85 22.95 -14.23
C GLY A 234 17.56 21.61 -14.19
N SER A 235 18.69 21.50 -13.47
CA SER A 235 19.51 20.28 -13.43
C SER A 235 18.82 19.09 -12.74
N PHE A 236 17.72 19.34 -12.01
CA PHE A 236 16.99 18.31 -11.26
C PHE A 236 15.58 18.08 -11.79
N VAL A 237 15.29 18.46 -13.04
CA VAL A 237 13.96 18.27 -13.65
C VAL A 237 13.48 16.80 -13.66
N ALA A 238 14.39 15.82 -13.57
CA ALA A 238 14.04 14.41 -13.37
C ALA A 238 13.22 14.16 -12.09
N ASN A 239 13.39 14.98 -11.05
CA ASN A 239 12.59 14.92 -9.82
C ASN A 239 11.13 15.30 -10.07
N LEU A 240 10.87 16.17 -11.07
CA LEU A 240 9.51 16.52 -11.50
C LEU A 240 8.87 15.39 -12.30
N ASP A 241 9.61 14.73 -13.22
CA ASP A 241 9.12 13.51 -13.92
C ASP A 241 8.73 12.44 -12.89
N PHE A 242 9.56 12.27 -11.86
CA PHE A 242 9.29 11.32 -10.78
C PHE A 242 7.98 11.60 -10.04
N VAL A 243 7.76 12.82 -9.51
CA VAL A 243 6.52 13.12 -8.77
C VAL A 243 5.30 13.26 -9.67
N GLU A 244 5.47 13.74 -10.90
CA GLU A 244 4.43 13.76 -11.94
C GLU A 244 3.94 12.34 -12.25
N SER A 245 4.88 11.40 -12.40
CA SER A 245 4.59 10.00 -12.66
C SER A 245 3.82 9.32 -11.51
N ILE A 246 4.00 9.76 -10.27
CA ILE A 246 3.35 9.19 -9.09
C ILE A 246 1.98 9.81 -8.82
N PHE A 247 1.87 11.15 -8.87
CA PHE A 247 0.70 11.90 -8.39
C PHE A 247 -0.14 12.54 -9.51
N GLY A 248 0.37 12.53 -10.75
CA GLY A 248 -0.29 13.10 -11.92
C GLY A 248 -0.07 14.61 -12.10
N ASN A 249 -0.14 15.05 -13.36
CA ASN A 249 -0.03 16.45 -13.73
C ASN A 249 -1.39 17.18 -13.58
N ALA A 250 -1.41 18.29 -12.84
CA ALA A 250 -2.64 19.09 -12.62
C ALA A 250 -2.82 20.26 -13.59
N GLY A 251 -2.00 20.36 -14.64
CA GLY A 251 -2.08 21.38 -15.68
C GLY A 251 -1.27 22.64 -15.39
N ASP A 252 -1.46 23.65 -16.23
CA ASP A 252 -0.86 24.97 -16.07
C ASP A 252 -1.55 25.75 -14.93
N PRO A 253 -0.83 26.15 -13.86
CA PRO A 253 -1.42 26.84 -12.72
C PRO A 253 -1.91 28.26 -13.05
N TYR A 254 -1.54 28.83 -14.20
CA TYR A 254 -2.03 30.15 -14.64
C TYR A 254 -3.42 30.07 -15.29
N LEU A 255 -3.91 28.88 -15.63
CA LEU A 255 -5.25 28.72 -16.20
C LEU A 255 -6.31 28.70 -15.11
N THR A 256 -7.40 29.43 -15.33
CA THR A 256 -8.55 29.54 -14.42
C THR A 256 -9.11 28.18 -14.01
N GLU A 257 -9.17 27.22 -14.93
CA GLU A 257 -9.67 25.86 -14.68
C GLU A 257 -8.83 25.03 -13.71
N ASN A 258 -7.57 25.43 -13.48
CA ASN A 258 -6.65 24.76 -12.57
C ASN A 258 -6.48 25.50 -11.23
N ASP A 259 -7.14 26.65 -11.03
CA ASP A 259 -7.15 27.33 -9.74
C ASP A 259 -8.05 26.59 -8.74
N ALA A 260 -7.43 26.01 -7.71
CA ALA A 260 -8.14 25.26 -6.68
C ALA A 260 -9.22 26.09 -5.96
N GLY A 261 -9.04 27.42 -5.84
CA GLY A 261 -10.02 28.30 -5.20
C GLY A 261 -11.34 28.44 -5.97
N LEU A 262 -11.37 28.04 -7.25
CA LEU A 262 -12.58 28.05 -8.08
C LEU A 262 -13.29 26.68 -8.12
N ASP A 263 -12.73 25.67 -7.44
CA ASP A 263 -13.30 24.33 -7.25
C ASP A 263 -13.35 23.94 -5.76
N PRO A 264 -14.21 24.63 -4.97
CA PRO A 264 -14.28 24.44 -3.53
C PRO A 264 -14.85 23.08 -3.09
N GLU A 265 -15.50 22.35 -4.00
CA GLU A 265 -16.05 21.02 -3.71
C GLU A 265 -14.93 19.97 -3.58
N HIS A 266 -13.90 20.07 -4.42
CA HIS A 266 -12.81 19.09 -4.52
C HIS A 266 -11.48 19.59 -3.97
N TRP A 267 -11.41 20.82 -3.46
CA TRP A 267 -10.24 21.35 -2.77
C TRP A 267 -10.36 21.20 -1.25
N THR A 268 -9.24 20.93 -0.61
CA THR A 268 -9.12 20.89 0.85
C THR A 268 -9.09 22.30 1.46
N GLY A 269 -8.76 23.34 0.69
CA GLY A 269 -8.46 24.67 1.22
C GLY A 269 -7.01 24.86 1.65
N HIS A 270 -6.15 23.85 1.41
CA HIS A 270 -4.75 23.85 1.80
C HIS A 270 -3.84 23.90 0.57
N THR A 271 -2.65 24.49 0.74
CA THR A 271 -1.67 24.69 -0.33
C THR A 271 -0.27 24.28 0.13
N GLY A 272 0.37 23.43 -0.65
CA GLY A 272 1.74 22.97 -0.43
C GLY A 272 2.74 23.62 -1.39
N CYS A 273 3.97 23.81 -0.92
CA CYS A 273 5.10 24.24 -1.74
C CYS A 273 6.33 23.40 -1.43
N VAL A 274 7.03 22.93 -2.46
CA VAL A 274 8.31 22.21 -2.34
C VAL A 274 9.34 22.88 -3.22
N VAL A 275 10.49 23.25 -2.63
CA VAL A 275 11.64 23.80 -3.34
C VAL A 275 12.81 22.83 -3.19
N LEU A 276 13.32 22.31 -4.30
CA LEU A 276 14.52 21.47 -4.30
C LEU A 276 15.76 22.36 -4.35
N ALA A 277 16.64 22.25 -3.35
CA ALA A 277 17.83 23.09 -3.22
C ALA A 277 19.02 22.29 -2.63
N PRO A 278 19.57 21.30 -3.35
CA PRO A 278 20.65 20.45 -2.85
C PRO A 278 21.92 21.21 -2.48
N HIS A 279 22.13 22.40 -3.06
CA HIS A 279 23.28 23.27 -2.76
C HIS A 279 23.28 23.82 -1.33
N LEU A 280 22.15 23.80 -0.61
CA LEU A 280 22.06 24.32 0.77
C LEU A 280 22.94 23.56 1.77
N VAL A 281 23.34 22.32 1.48
CA VAL A 281 24.26 21.55 2.35
C VAL A 281 25.64 22.17 2.46
N SER A 282 25.99 23.06 1.54
CA SER A 282 27.26 23.80 1.57
C SER A 282 27.22 25.00 2.50
N LEU A 283 26.06 25.39 3.05
CA LEU A 283 25.97 26.60 3.86
C LEU A 283 26.52 26.40 5.28
N GLY A 284 27.15 27.42 5.83
CA GLY A 284 27.66 27.49 7.21
C GLY A 284 26.58 27.88 8.23
N LYS A 285 26.72 27.43 9.48
CA LYS A 285 25.79 27.78 10.56
C LYS A 285 25.85 29.28 10.90
N LYS A 286 27.06 29.85 10.96
CA LYS A 286 27.28 31.27 11.29
C LYS A 286 26.70 32.20 10.22
N GLU A 287 26.92 31.92 8.94
CA GLU A 287 26.40 32.74 7.82
C GLU A 287 24.86 32.75 7.74
N LEU A 288 24.23 31.65 8.17
CA LEU A 288 22.77 31.57 8.30
C LEU A 288 22.21 32.32 9.51
N GLY A 289 23.08 32.83 10.39
CA GLY A 289 22.70 33.59 11.58
C GLY A 289 22.34 32.73 12.80
N LEU A 290 22.83 31.49 12.88
CA LEU A 290 22.71 30.69 14.11
C LEU A 290 23.60 31.28 15.23
N PRO A 291 23.22 31.12 16.51
CA PRO A 291 23.99 31.63 17.64
C PRO A 291 25.26 30.82 17.88
N HIS A 292 26.25 31.45 18.50
CA HIS A 292 27.38 30.72 19.08
C HIS A 292 26.89 29.84 20.24
N ILE A 293 27.52 28.70 20.50
CA ILE A 293 27.08 27.71 21.51
C ILE A 293 26.93 28.30 22.92
N SER A 294 27.68 29.36 23.27
CA SER A 294 27.55 30.08 24.54
C SER A 294 26.25 30.87 24.70
N GLU A 295 25.59 31.20 23.60
CA GLU A 295 24.34 31.97 23.54
C GLU A 295 23.14 31.08 23.17
N ALA A 296 23.40 29.81 22.86
CA ALA A 296 22.39 28.85 22.45
C ALA A 296 21.63 28.29 23.66
N THR A 297 20.32 28.15 23.49
CA THR A 297 19.45 27.38 24.39
C THR A 297 19.82 25.89 24.37
N ASP A 298 19.38 25.14 25.37
CA ASP A 298 19.65 23.70 25.41
C ASP A 298 18.97 22.95 24.25
N ARG A 299 17.79 23.40 23.82
CA ARG A 299 17.13 22.90 22.61
C ARG A 299 17.98 23.15 21.36
N GLN A 300 18.53 24.35 21.19
CA GLN A 300 19.39 24.66 20.06
C GLN A 300 20.67 23.82 20.07
N LYS A 301 21.30 23.61 21.22
CA LYS A 301 22.48 22.75 21.36
C LYS A 301 22.16 21.31 20.96
N ARG A 302 21.06 20.76 21.48
CA ARG A 302 20.58 19.40 21.17
C ARG A 302 20.30 19.21 19.68
N ASP A 303 19.68 20.21 19.06
CA ASP A 303 19.29 20.15 17.64
C ASP A 303 20.45 20.46 16.68
N GLY A 304 21.60 20.90 17.20
CA GLY A 304 22.74 21.36 16.41
C GLY A 304 22.49 22.72 15.73
N MET A 305 21.56 23.50 16.27
CA MET A 305 21.16 24.85 15.82
C MET A 305 21.99 25.94 16.50
N CYS A 306 23.29 25.70 16.59
CA CYS A 306 24.31 26.61 17.08
C CYS A 306 25.67 26.18 16.51
N TRP A 307 26.66 27.07 16.57
CA TRP A 307 28.02 26.79 16.15
C TRP A 307 29.03 27.04 17.26
N GLN A 308 30.11 26.28 17.28
CA GLN A 308 31.29 26.51 18.11
C GLN A 308 32.46 27.00 17.26
N SER A 309 32.64 26.43 16.07
CA SER A 309 33.60 26.88 15.05
C SER A 309 32.87 27.60 13.91
N GLU A 310 33.47 28.63 13.33
CA GLU A 310 32.84 29.44 12.27
C GLU A 310 32.63 28.66 10.97
N GLU A 311 33.41 27.59 10.77
CA GLU A 311 33.44 26.73 9.57
C GLU A 311 32.39 25.61 9.60
N GLU A 312 31.64 25.47 10.69
CA GLU A 312 30.63 24.43 10.83
C GLU A 312 29.53 24.59 9.77
N ARG A 313 29.32 23.54 8.98
CA ARG A 313 28.24 23.46 8.00
C ARG A 313 26.90 23.23 8.69
N TYR A 314 25.85 23.82 8.13
CA TYR A 314 24.49 23.54 8.57
C TYR A 314 24.17 22.06 8.38
N ASN A 315 23.55 21.46 9.39
CA ASN A 315 23.31 20.01 9.46
C ASN A 315 24.55 19.15 9.17
N ASP A 316 25.73 19.65 9.52
CA ASP A 316 27.02 18.96 9.34
C ASP A 316 27.31 18.60 7.87
N GLY A 317 26.72 19.35 6.93
CA GLY A 317 26.82 19.08 5.48
C GLY A 317 25.97 17.91 4.98
N GLY A 318 25.12 17.33 5.83
CA GLY A 318 24.20 16.26 5.46
C GLY A 318 22.89 16.80 4.88
N GLY A 319 22.27 16.03 3.97
CA GLY A 319 20.96 16.36 3.41
C GLY A 319 19.88 16.52 4.49
N PHE A 320 19.02 17.52 4.32
CA PHE A 320 17.93 17.84 5.25
C PHE A 320 16.69 18.30 4.49
N LYS A 321 15.56 18.36 5.19
CA LYS A 321 14.39 19.11 4.79
C LYS A 321 13.93 20.05 5.90
N VAL A 322 13.48 21.25 5.55
CA VAL A 322 12.96 22.22 6.51
C VAL A 322 11.56 22.68 6.11
N ALA A 323 10.60 22.48 7.02
CA ALA A 323 9.19 22.79 6.80
C ALA A 323 8.76 24.05 7.58
N CYS A 324 8.13 25.00 6.90
CA CYS A 324 7.48 26.17 7.48
C CYS A 324 5.97 26.06 7.21
N ARG A 325 5.16 26.11 8.28
CA ARG A 325 3.71 25.85 8.23
C ARG A 325 2.98 26.45 9.43
N ASP A 326 1.71 26.80 9.24
CA ASP A 326 0.81 27.26 10.29
C ASP A 326 -0.64 26.77 10.07
N ALA A 327 -1.56 27.23 10.92
CA ALA A 327 -2.98 26.85 10.85
C ALA A 327 -3.73 27.48 9.66
N SER A 328 -3.11 28.35 8.86
CA SER A 328 -3.73 28.89 7.64
C SER A 328 -3.78 27.89 6.50
N GLY A 329 -3.25 26.67 6.69
CA GLY A 329 -3.30 25.61 5.68
C GLY A 329 -2.23 25.72 4.59
N VAL A 330 -1.17 26.51 4.80
CA VAL A 330 -0.04 26.59 3.87
C VAL A 330 1.22 25.96 4.47
N MET A 331 1.90 25.13 3.68
CA MET A 331 3.15 24.50 4.07
C MET A 331 4.21 24.64 2.97
N VAL A 332 5.35 25.24 3.32
CA VAL A 332 6.51 25.40 2.42
C VAL A 332 7.67 24.55 2.92
N THR A 333 8.23 23.70 2.06
CA THR A 333 9.36 22.85 2.41
C THR A 333 10.53 23.00 1.45
N LEU A 334 11.72 23.19 2.01
CA LEU A 334 12.98 23.14 1.26
C LEU A 334 13.61 21.76 1.43
N ILE A 335 14.09 21.16 0.35
CA ILE A 335 14.77 19.85 0.36
C ILE A 335 16.21 20.03 -0.13
N ALA A 336 17.18 19.76 0.74
CA ALA A 336 18.62 19.89 0.48
C ALA A 336 19.27 18.56 0.09
N ASP A 337 18.65 17.83 -0.85
CA ASP A 337 19.15 16.61 -1.48
C ASP A 337 18.29 16.35 -2.73
N ASN A 338 18.79 15.66 -3.76
CA ASN A 338 18.04 15.36 -4.99
C ASN A 338 17.60 13.90 -5.11
N TYR A 339 17.82 13.05 -4.12
CA TYR A 339 17.30 11.69 -4.13
C TYR A 339 15.76 11.68 -4.16
N PHE A 340 15.20 11.03 -5.17
CA PHE A 340 13.77 11.00 -5.49
C PHE A 340 12.85 10.66 -4.30
N GLY A 341 13.32 9.80 -3.39
CA GLY A 341 12.56 9.39 -2.22
C GLY A 341 12.17 10.54 -1.29
N TYR A 342 12.94 11.65 -1.24
CA TYR A 342 12.56 12.85 -0.49
C TYR A 342 11.34 13.53 -1.10
N CYS A 343 11.30 13.69 -2.42
CA CYS A 343 10.18 14.32 -3.13
C CYS A 343 8.86 13.56 -2.90
N LYS A 344 8.86 12.23 -3.06
CA LYS A 344 7.68 11.39 -2.79
C LYS A 344 7.19 11.55 -1.34
N LYS A 345 8.11 11.48 -0.38
CA LYS A 345 7.76 11.53 1.04
C LYS A 345 7.42 12.94 1.53
N GLU A 346 7.80 13.97 0.79
CA GLU A 346 7.35 15.33 1.08
C GLU A 346 5.91 15.56 0.66
N VAL A 347 5.49 15.03 -0.51
CA VAL A 347 4.06 14.99 -0.86
C VAL A 347 3.24 14.26 0.21
N LYS A 348 3.73 13.11 0.71
CA LYS A 348 3.13 12.40 1.87
C LYS A 348 2.97 13.31 3.09
N THR A 349 4.02 14.07 3.42
CA THR A 349 4.03 14.98 4.58
C THR A 349 2.98 16.08 4.44
N GLN A 350 2.84 16.66 3.24
CA GLN A 350 1.85 17.70 2.99
C GLN A 350 0.40 17.16 2.92
N ILE A 351 0.21 15.92 2.42
CA ILE A 351 -1.09 15.23 2.52
C ILE A 351 -1.47 15.05 3.99
N SER A 352 -0.53 14.59 4.83
CA SER A 352 -0.77 14.42 6.27
C SER A 352 -1.09 15.75 6.97
N PHE A 353 -0.38 16.82 6.64
CA PHE A 353 -0.69 18.17 7.13
C PHE A 353 -2.10 18.60 6.73
N SER A 354 -2.47 18.40 5.47
CA SER A 354 -3.79 18.75 4.95
C SER A 354 -4.92 17.93 5.56
N ALA A 355 -4.72 16.61 5.76
CA ALA A 355 -5.71 15.72 6.38
C ALA A 355 -6.03 16.16 7.82
N ASN A 356 -4.98 16.47 8.60
CA ASN A 356 -5.14 16.91 9.99
C ASN A 356 -5.90 18.23 10.12
N LEU A 357 -5.61 19.23 9.27
CA LEU A 357 -6.33 20.51 9.27
C LEU A 357 -7.74 20.43 8.65
N LEU A 358 -7.98 19.45 7.77
CA LEU A 358 -9.29 19.24 7.16
C LEU A 358 -10.27 18.65 8.17
N GLY A 359 -9.80 17.70 8.99
CA GLY A 359 -10.65 16.83 9.79
C GLY A 359 -11.39 15.79 8.93
N ASN A 360 -12.02 14.80 9.56
CA ASN A 360 -12.68 13.67 8.89
C ASN A 360 -11.79 12.89 7.90
N SER A 361 -10.48 13.03 8.00
CA SER A 361 -9.54 12.42 7.07
C SER A 361 -8.25 12.03 7.78
N GLU A 362 -7.65 10.92 7.37
CA GLU A 362 -6.33 10.49 7.83
C GLU A 362 -5.41 10.29 6.63
N GLU A 363 -4.12 10.57 6.83
CA GLU A 363 -3.05 10.09 5.95
C GLU A 363 -2.36 8.92 6.65
N GLU A 364 -2.20 7.81 5.95
CA GLU A 364 -1.71 6.56 6.54
C GLU A 364 -0.50 6.01 5.79
N HIS A 365 0.47 5.50 6.54
CA HIS A 365 1.55 4.69 5.99
C HIS A 365 1.14 3.21 6.03
N ALA A 366 0.32 2.84 5.04
CA ALA A 366 -0.36 1.55 5.02
C ALA A 366 -0.28 0.86 3.65
N GLY A 367 -0.33 -0.47 3.67
CA GLY A 367 -0.56 -1.31 2.49
C GLY A 367 -1.91 -2.00 2.61
N GLY A 368 -2.47 -2.50 1.51
CA GLY A 368 -3.82 -3.04 1.57
C GLY A 368 -4.33 -3.60 0.26
N ALA A 369 -5.18 -4.61 0.35
CA ALA A 369 -5.80 -5.25 -0.80
C ALA A 369 -7.15 -5.87 -0.44
N VAL A 370 -8.07 -5.87 -1.42
CA VAL A 370 -9.28 -6.69 -1.35
C VAL A 370 -8.93 -8.10 -1.82
N ALA A 371 -9.03 -9.08 -0.93
CA ALA A 371 -8.69 -10.47 -1.18
C ALA A 371 -9.96 -11.30 -1.41
N PHE A 372 -10.07 -11.92 -2.59
CA PHE A 372 -11.15 -12.83 -2.97
C PHE A 372 -10.67 -14.28 -2.87
N SER A 373 -11.31 -15.07 -2.02
CA SER A 373 -10.94 -16.48 -1.84
C SER A 373 -11.13 -17.27 -3.12
N SER A 374 -10.17 -18.14 -3.44
CA SER A 374 -10.24 -19.00 -4.62
C SER A 374 -9.98 -20.46 -4.28
N TYR A 375 -10.55 -21.35 -5.09
CA TYR A 375 -10.57 -22.79 -4.87
C TYR A 375 -10.37 -23.59 -6.16
N ASP A 376 -9.69 -24.74 -6.07
CA ASP A 376 -9.58 -25.71 -7.14
C ASP A 376 -10.82 -26.60 -7.08
N LEU A 377 -11.72 -26.43 -8.06
CA LEU A 377 -13.02 -27.10 -8.11
C LEU A 377 -12.93 -28.50 -8.73
N GLY A 378 -11.74 -28.96 -9.12
CA GLY A 378 -11.55 -30.24 -9.78
C GLY A 378 -12.02 -30.26 -11.23
N GLU A 379 -12.67 -31.36 -11.63
CA GLU A 379 -13.11 -31.60 -13.02
C GLU A 379 -14.61 -31.39 -13.24
N GLU A 380 -15.40 -31.29 -12.16
CA GLU A 380 -16.85 -31.11 -12.19
C GLU A 380 -17.27 -30.14 -11.08
N PHE A 381 -18.13 -29.17 -11.42
CA PHE A 381 -18.62 -28.18 -10.47
C PHE A 381 -20.12 -27.90 -10.65
N HIS A 382 -20.80 -27.74 -9.52
CA HIS A 382 -22.19 -27.28 -9.40
C HIS A 382 -22.33 -26.54 -8.07
N LEU A 383 -22.73 -25.26 -8.08
CA LEU A 383 -22.60 -24.37 -6.92
C LEU A 383 -23.36 -24.88 -5.68
N SER A 384 -24.57 -25.43 -5.85
CA SER A 384 -25.41 -25.90 -4.73
C SER A 384 -24.79 -27.04 -3.91
N ASN A 385 -23.77 -27.73 -4.46
CA ASN A 385 -23.01 -28.74 -3.72
C ASN A 385 -22.03 -28.13 -2.71
N PHE A 386 -21.72 -26.84 -2.85
CA PHE A 386 -20.68 -26.15 -2.10
C PHE A 386 -21.19 -24.98 -1.25
N VAL A 387 -22.25 -24.29 -1.69
CA VAL A 387 -22.85 -23.17 -0.94
C VAL A 387 -24.37 -23.38 -0.87
N LYS A 388 -24.90 -23.56 0.35
CA LYS A 388 -26.32 -23.87 0.58
C LYS A 388 -27.22 -22.63 0.72
N GLU A 389 -26.63 -21.44 0.84
CA GLU A 389 -27.28 -20.23 1.35
C GLU A 389 -27.60 -19.18 0.27
N VAL A 390 -27.41 -19.47 -1.02
CA VAL A 390 -27.55 -18.45 -2.07
C VAL A 390 -28.86 -18.63 -2.83
N ASP A 391 -29.72 -17.60 -2.81
CA ASP A 391 -31.05 -17.58 -3.41
C ASP A 391 -31.14 -16.77 -4.71
N HIS A 392 -30.02 -16.21 -5.20
CA HIS A 392 -29.94 -15.45 -6.44
C HIS A 392 -30.29 -16.30 -7.66
N THR A 393 -31.15 -15.75 -8.54
CA THR A 393 -31.57 -16.41 -9.79
C THR A 393 -31.13 -15.64 -11.03
N PHE A 394 -30.97 -16.34 -12.15
CA PHE A 394 -30.66 -15.71 -13.43
C PHE A 394 -31.77 -14.77 -13.91
N ASP A 395 -33.02 -15.08 -13.56
CA ASP A 395 -34.16 -14.21 -13.85
C ASP A 395 -34.11 -12.87 -13.10
N GLU A 396 -33.69 -12.88 -11.83
CA GLU A 396 -33.42 -11.66 -11.06
C GLU A 396 -32.29 -10.85 -11.69
N LEU A 397 -31.20 -11.52 -12.06
CA LEU A 397 -30.04 -10.91 -12.70
C LEU A 397 -30.44 -10.23 -14.02
N ARG A 398 -31.23 -10.92 -14.86
CA ARG A 398 -31.76 -10.36 -16.12
C ARG A 398 -32.61 -9.10 -15.89
N LYS A 399 -33.49 -9.12 -14.89
CA LYS A 399 -34.39 -7.99 -14.59
C LYS A 399 -33.64 -6.77 -14.06
N SER A 400 -32.64 -6.99 -13.21
CA SER A 400 -31.95 -5.90 -12.49
C SER A 400 -30.70 -5.39 -13.21
N PHE A 401 -30.09 -6.24 -14.04
CA PHE A 401 -28.80 -5.99 -14.69
C PHE A 401 -28.81 -6.25 -16.20
N GLY A 402 -29.98 -6.37 -16.85
CA GLY A 402 -30.06 -6.63 -18.29
C GLY A 402 -29.29 -5.62 -19.16
N ASP A 403 -29.16 -4.36 -18.71
CA ASP A 403 -28.48 -3.31 -19.47
C ASP A 403 -26.97 -3.52 -19.62
N MET A 404 -26.31 -4.24 -18.70
CA MET A 404 -24.86 -4.52 -18.77
C MET A 404 -24.52 -5.76 -19.62
N MET A 405 -25.52 -6.50 -20.11
CA MET A 405 -25.32 -7.79 -20.76
C MET A 405 -26.15 -7.98 -22.04
N GLU A 406 -25.66 -8.82 -22.94
CA GLU A 406 -26.34 -9.27 -24.15
C GLU A 406 -26.91 -10.67 -23.91
N LEU A 407 -28.23 -10.77 -23.76
CA LEU A 407 -28.94 -12.02 -23.51
C LEU A 407 -28.89 -12.93 -24.74
N GLN A 408 -28.65 -14.22 -24.50
CA GLN A 408 -28.55 -15.23 -25.54
C GLN A 408 -29.76 -16.17 -25.55
N PRO A 409 -30.16 -16.71 -26.72
CA PRO A 409 -31.32 -17.60 -26.84
C PRO A 409 -31.28 -18.82 -25.92
N GLU A 410 -30.08 -19.34 -25.63
CA GLU A 410 -29.86 -20.54 -24.81
C GLU A 410 -30.03 -20.29 -23.30
N GLY A 411 -30.16 -19.03 -22.86
CA GLY A 411 -30.44 -18.69 -21.45
C GLY A 411 -29.21 -18.33 -20.62
N TYR A 412 -28.16 -17.84 -21.28
CA TYR A 412 -27.01 -17.20 -20.66
C TYR A 412 -26.88 -15.77 -21.20
N ALA A 413 -25.92 -14.99 -20.70
CA ALA A 413 -25.65 -13.65 -21.22
C ALA A 413 -24.15 -13.38 -21.38
N ILE A 414 -23.81 -12.46 -22.26
CA ILE A 414 -22.43 -12.01 -22.51
C ILE A 414 -22.30 -10.57 -22.01
N ASP A 415 -21.25 -10.25 -21.28
CA ASP A 415 -21.01 -8.90 -20.82
C ASP A 415 -20.71 -7.93 -21.98
N LYS A 416 -21.30 -6.73 -21.95
CA LYS A 416 -21.14 -5.73 -23.03
C LYS A 416 -19.78 -5.05 -23.03
N HIS A 417 -19.12 -4.93 -21.87
CA HIS A 417 -17.80 -4.31 -21.75
C HIS A 417 -16.69 -5.32 -22.03
N HIS A 418 -16.85 -6.57 -21.56
CA HIS A 418 -15.85 -7.63 -21.69
C HIS A 418 -16.49 -8.93 -22.18
N ARG A 419 -16.44 -9.20 -23.49
CA ARG A 419 -17.08 -10.38 -24.11
C ARG A 419 -16.61 -11.74 -23.57
N ASP A 420 -15.46 -11.79 -22.92
CA ASP A 420 -14.91 -12.96 -22.25
C ASP A 420 -15.41 -13.12 -20.80
N ILE A 421 -16.37 -12.30 -20.37
CA ILE A 421 -17.19 -12.50 -19.16
C ILE A 421 -18.59 -12.95 -19.62
N GLN A 422 -19.03 -14.11 -19.12
CA GLN A 422 -20.32 -14.70 -19.47
C GLN A 422 -21.12 -15.04 -18.22
N TYR A 423 -22.37 -14.60 -18.16
CA TYR A 423 -23.29 -14.86 -17.06
C TYR A 423 -24.05 -16.15 -17.33
N ILE A 424 -23.97 -17.12 -16.43
CA ILE A 424 -24.60 -18.44 -16.56
C ILE A 424 -25.66 -18.65 -15.47
N PRO A 425 -26.69 -19.49 -15.68
CA PRO A 425 -27.73 -19.76 -14.69
C PRO A 425 -27.23 -20.41 -13.39
N GLU A 426 -27.99 -20.25 -12.31
CA GLU A 426 -27.71 -20.75 -10.96
C GLU A 426 -27.59 -22.29 -10.87
N ASP A 427 -28.28 -23.03 -11.75
CA ASP A 427 -28.29 -24.50 -11.84
C ASP A 427 -27.25 -25.04 -12.84
N SER A 428 -26.30 -24.20 -13.26
CA SER A 428 -25.26 -24.59 -14.21
C SER A 428 -24.32 -25.67 -13.65
N ARG A 429 -24.15 -26.73 -14.44
CA ARG A 429 -23.16 -27.80 -14.23
C ARG A 429 -21.99 -27.63 -15.18
N VAL A 430 -20.78 -27.48 -14.62
CA VAL A 430 -19.54 -27.27 -15.37
C VAL A 430 -18.73 -28.56 -15.41
N LEU A 431 -18.45 -29.09 -16.60
CA LEU A 431 -17.71 -30.33 -16.82
C LEU A 431 -16.44 -30.10 -17.63
N LEU A 432 -15.28 -30.17 -16.98
CA LEU A 432 -13.97 -29.90 -17.58
C LEU A 432 -13.63 -30.89 -18.69
N ARG A 433 -13.82 -32.19 -18.44
CA ARG A 433 -13.46 -33.27 -19.38
C ARG A 433 -14.28 -33.23 -20.67
N LYS A 434 -15.56 -32.85 -20.57
CA LYS A 434 -16.46 -32.66 -21.71
C LYS A 434 -16.35 -31.26 -22.33
N GLN A 435 -15.62 -30.35 -21.69
CA GLN A 435 -15.58 -28.92 -22.00
C GLN A 435 -16.99 -28.33 -22.20
N ARG A 436 -17.92 -28.66 -21.30
CA ARG A 436 -19.34 -28.28 -21.43
C ARG A 436 -19.85 -27.66 -20.13
N ILE A 437 -20.63 -26.60 -20.26
CA ILE A 437 -21.45 -26.03 -19.21
C ILE A 437 -22.90 -26.27 -19.63
N SER A 438 -23.73 -26.82 -18.76
CA SER A 438 -25.12 -27.12 -19.07
C SER A 438 -26.07 -26.81 -17.92
N TRP A 439 -27.31 -26.44 -18.23
CA TRP A 439 -28.38 -26.08 -17.29
C TRP A 439 -29.74 -26.49 -17.85
N SER A 440 -30.79 -26.46 -17.04
CA SER A 440 -32.15 -26.70 -17.51
C SER A 440 -32.86 -25.38 -17.83
N ARG A 441 -33.54 -25.32 -18.97
CA ARG A 441 -34.42 -24.21 -19.33
C ARG A 441 -35.67 -24.74 -20.00
N ASP A 442 -36.84 -24.36 -19.49
CA ASP A 442 -38.14 -24.79 -20.01
C ASP A 442 -38.29 -26.32 -20.13
N GLY A 443 -37.58 -27.07 -19.26
CA GLY A 443 -37.55 -28.54 -19.27
C GLY A 443 -36.55 -29.18 -20.25
N GLU A 444 -35.85 -28.38 -21.06
CA GLU A 444 -34.80 -28.83 -21.98
C GLU A 444 -33.39 -28.56 -21.42
N GLU A 445 -32.42 -29.44 -21.72
CA GLU A 445 -31.02 -29.21 -21.36
C GLU A 445 -30.38 -28.26 -22.39
N GLN A 446 -29.97 -27.09 -21.95
CA GLN A 446 -29.19 -26.13 -22.71
C GLN A 446 -27.71 -26.20 -22.30
N GLY A 447 -26.82 -25.63 -23.11
CA GLY A 447 -25.43 -25.54 -22.70
C GLY A 447 -24.49 -24.87 -23.70
N ILE A 448 -23.35 -24.45 -23.18
CA ILE A 448 -22.27 -23.79 -23.92
C ILE A 448 -20.94 -24.52 -23.72
N ARG A 449 -19.97 -24.18 -24.56
CA ARG A 449 -18.61 -24.72 -24.46
C ARG A 449 -17.81 -24.01 -23.38
N LEU A 450 -17.18 -24.78 -22.50
CA LEU A 450 -16.18 -24.30 -21.54
C LEU A 450 -14.89 -23.93 -22.30
N THR A 451 -14.50 -22.66 -22.27
CA THR A 451 -13.41 -22.11 -23.09
C THR A 451 -12.34 -21.44 -22.22
N PRO A 452 -11.04 -21.72 -22.45
CA PRO A 452 -9.96 -20.98 -21.80
C PRO A 452 -10.04 -19.47 -22.06
N GLY A 453 -9.68 -18.65 -21.07
CA GLY A 453 -9.74 -17.20 -21.16
C GLY A 453 -11.13 -16.59 -20.88
N VAL A 454 -12.20 -17.39 -20.91
CA VAL A 454 -13.54 -16.95 -20.52
C VAL A 454 -13.75 -17.15 -19.01
N THR A 455 -14.34 -16.15 -18.36
CA THR A 455 -14.79 -16.21 -16.96
C THR A 455 -16.31 -16.29 -16.90
N TYR A 456 -16.81 -17.35 -16.28
CA TYR A 456 -18.24 -17.59 -16.13
C TYR A 456 -18.71 -17.11 -14.75
N VAL A 457 -19.73 -16.26 -14.72
CA VAL A 457 -20.24 -15.63 -13.49
C VAL A 457 -21.65 -16.14 -13.22
N LEU A 458 -21.87 -16.73 -12.04
CA LEU A 458 -23.19 -17.16 -11.59
C LEU A 458 -24.00 -15.95 -11.07
N PRO A 459 -25.33 -16.06 -10.90
CA PRO A 459 -26.16 -14.95 -10.38
C PRO A 459 -25.76 -14.49 -8.98
N SER A 460 -25.12 -15.37 -8.21
CA SER A 460 -24.50 -15.08 -6.92
C SER A 460 -23.24 -14.20 -6.99
N GLY A 461 -22.75 -13.90 -8.20
CA GLY A 461 -21.46 -13.26 -8.44
C GLY A 461 -20.24 -14.19 -8.32
N TYR A 462 -20.44 -15.47 -8.01
CA TYR A 462 -19.36 -16.46 -7.95
C TYR A 462 -18.77 -16.70 -9.35
N LYS A 463 -17.44 -16.74 -9.45
CA LYS A 463 -16.73 -16.80 -10.73
C LYS A 463 -16.12 -18.17 -10.94
N VAL A 464 -16.20 -18.70 -12.15
CA VAL A 464 -15.61 -19.98 -12.56
C VAL A 464 -14.76 -19.78 -13.82
N SER A 465 -13.56 -20.33 -13.84
CA SER A 465 -12.67 -20.27 -15.01
C SER A 465 -11.91 -21.59 -15.21
N MET A 466 -11.52 -21.84 -16.47
CA MET A 466 -10.69 -22.98 -16.84
C MET A 466 -9.22 -22.53 -16.93
N VAL A 467 -8.38 -23.06 -16.04
CA VAL A 467 -6.97 -22.62 -15.88
C VAL A 467 -6.02 -23.79 -16.06
N ARG A 468 -4.93 -23.56 -16.80
CA ARG A 468 -3.82 -24.52 -16.95
C ARG A 468 -2.80 -24.34 -15.84
N ARG A 469 -2.38 -25.43 -15.21
CA ARG A 469 -1.28 -25.41 -14.22
C ARG A 469 0.04 -25.06 -14.89
N SER A 470 0.84 -24.22 -14.24
CA SER A 470 2.20 -23.89 -14.67
C SER A 470 3.12 -25.12 -14.67
N VAL A 471 2.96 -26.01 -13.68
CA VAL A 471 3.71 -27.26 -13.56
C VAL A 471 2.80 -28.46 -13.84
N GLY A 472 3.28 -29.41 -14.65
CA GLY A 472 2.53 -30.59 -15.08
C GLY A 472 1.51 -30.34 -16.21
N GLY A 473 1.18 -29.08 -16.52
CA GLY A 473 0.42 -28.69 -17.71
C GLY A 473 -1.06 -29.13 -17.76
N HIS A 474 -1.60 -29.69 -16.67
CA HIS A 474 -3.00 -30.11 -16.58
C HIS A 474 -3.96 -28.93 -16.42
N TRP A 475 -5.18 -29.09 -16.94
CA TRP A 475 -6.27 -28.12 -16.76
C TRP A 475 -7.08 -28.42 -15.51
N ARG A 476 -7.62 -27.38 -14.89
CA ARG A 476 -8.54 -27.46 -13.75
C ARG A 476 -9.59 -26.35 -13.82
N LEU A 477 -10.69 -26.53 -13.09
CA LEU A 477 -11.64 -25.47 -12.79
C LEU A 477 -11.18 -24.69 -11.56
N VAL A 478 -11.18 -23.36 -11.65
CA VAL A 478 -10.91 -22.46 -10.54
C VAL A 478 -12.16 -21.65 -10.25
N GLY A 479 -12.59 -21.66 -8.99
CA GLY A 479 -13.68 -20.85 -8.47
C GLY A 479 -13.14 -19.68 -7.65
N THR A 480 -13.76 -18.52 -7.76
CA THR A 480 -13.43 -17.33 -6.96
C THR A 480 -14.70 -16.73 -6.36
N SER A 481 -14.64 -16.36 -5.08
CA SER A 481 -15.77 -15.77 -4.36
C SER A 481 -16.25 -14.45 -4.97
N ALA A 482 -17.54 -14.18 -4.78
CA ALA A 482 -18.18 -12.96 -5.25
C ALA A 482 -17.74 -11.75 -4.42
N GLU A 483 -17.83 -11.88 -3.10
CA GLU A 483 -17.39 -10.91 -2.11
C GLU A 483 -15.94 -11.18 -1.66
N GLY A 484 -15.19 -10.10 -1.49
CA GLY A 484 -13.81 -10.12 -1.00
C GLY A 484 -13.69 -9.47 0.37
N VAL A 485 -12.48 -9.53 0.94
CA VAL A 485 -12.15 -8.94 2.25
C VAL A 485 -11.12 -7.87 2.05
N PHE A 486 -11.42 -6.64 2.43
CA PHE A 486 -10.42 -5.58 2.43
C PHE A 486 -9.52 -5.71 3.67
N CYS A 487 -8.34 -6.29 3.44
CA CYS A 487 -7.25 -6.37 4.40
C CYS A 487 -6.41 -5.08 4.35
N HIS A 488 -6.45 -4.29 5.41
CA HIS A 488 -5.72 -3.04 5.59
C HIS A 488 -4.55 -3.26 6.56
N LYS A 489 -3.32 -2.86 6.19
CA LYS A 489 -2.08 -3.10 6.97
C LYS A 489 -1.38 -1.78 7.30
N PRO A 490 -1.83 -1.05 8.34
CA PRO A 490 -1.25 0.22 8.75
C PRO A 490 -0.06 0.03 9.70
N CYS A 491 0.58 1.15 10.06
CA CYS A 491 1.53 1.28 11.18
C CYS A 491 2.62 0.20 11.21
N THR A 492 3.06 -0.24 10.04
CA THR A 492 3.97 -1.38 9.88
C THR A 492 5.38 -0.87 9.57
N VAL A 493 6.29 -1.03 10.53
CA VAL A 493 7.69 -0.60 10.40
C VAL A 493 8.40 -1.24 9.20
N SER A 494 9.51 -0.65 8.77
CA SER A 494 10.30 -1.16 7.64
C SER A 494 10.72 -2.63 7.86
N GLY A 495 10.30 -3.50 6.95
CA GLY A 495 10.49 -4.94 7.03
C GLY A 495 9.51 -5.69 7.95
N GLY A 496 8.42 -5.03 8.36
CA GLY A 496 7.22 -5.68 8.94
C GLY A 496 6.27 -6.25 7.88
N GLY A 497 6.63 -6.13 6.59
CA GLY A 497 5.89 -6.72 5.47
C GLY A 497 4.59 -5.99 5.11
N LYS A 498 4.63 -4.65 5.03
CA LYS A 498 3.49 -3.80 4.64
C LYS A 498 2.95 -4.16 3.23
N SER A 499 3.80 -4.09 2.20
CA SER A 499 3.41 -4.39 0.82
C SER A 499 3.16 -5.89 0.57
N GLU A 500 3.58 -6.78 1.48
CA GLU A 500 3.32 -8.22 1.36
C GLU A 500 1.83 -8.56 1.40
N ILE A 501 0.99 -7.70 1.99
CA ILE A 501 -0.46 -7.89 2.03
C ILE A 501 -1.07 -7.95 0.61
N SER A 502 -0.51 -7.24 -0.36
CA SER A 502 -0.99 -7.20 -1.75
C SER A 502 -0.20 -8.10 -2.70
N LYS A 503 1.04 -8.53 -2.35
CA LYS A 503 1.86 -9.41 -3.20
C LYS A 503 1.30 -10.81 -3.36
N SER A 504 1.41 -11.38 -4.56
CA SER A 504 0.93 -12.74 -4.82
C SER A 504 1.74 -13.78 -4.03
N ILE A 505 1.07 -14.65 -3.26
CA ILE A 505 1.71 -15.81 -2.63
C ILE A 505 2.06 -16.90 -3.64
N ARG A 506 1.55 -16.81 -4.88
CA ARG A 506 1.75 -17.83 -5.93
C ARG A 506 3.22 -18.09 -6.23
N ASP A 507 4.05 -17.07 -6.20
CA ASP A 507 5.48 -17.19 -6.52
C ASP A 507 6.28 -17.90 -5.41
N ALA A 508 5.72 -17.96 -4.19
CA ALA A 508 6.26 -18.75 -3.08
C ALA A 508 5.81 -20.23 -3.09
N ILE A 509 4.87 -20.60 -3.97
CA ILE A 509 4.35 -21.97 -4.05
C ILE A 509 5.27 -22.84 -4.92
N LEU A 510 5.77 -23.91 -4.32
CA LEU A 510 6.57 -24.93 -4.97
C LEU A 510 5.66 -26.05 -5.48
N ALA A 511 6.00 -26.62 -6.63
CA ALA A 511 5.36 -27.81 -7.15
C ALA A 511 6.32 -29.00 -6.99
N GLY A 512 5.85 -30.09 -6.38
CA GLY A 512 6.66 -31.28 -6.15
C GLY A 512 5.82 -32.56 -6.21
N PRO A 513 6.45 -33.73 -6.17
CA PRO A 513 5.72 -35.01 -6.20
C PRO A 513 4.90 -35.19 -4.91
N VAL A 514 3.88 -36.04 -4.98
CA VAL A 514 3.25 -36.61 -3.77
C VAL A 514 4.13 -37.76 -3.28
N PHE A 515 4.67 -37.64 -2.07
CA PHE A 515 5.61 -38.63 -1.53
C PHE A 515 4.88 -39.81 -0.86
N VAL A 516 5.42 -41.01 -1.06
CA VAL A 516 5.12 -42.21 -0.27
C VAL A 516 6.41 -42.71 0.38
N ALA A 517 6.30 -43.24 1.59
CA ALA A 517 7.43 -43.83 2.30
C ALA A 517 7.69 -45.25 1.80
N ASP A 518 6.65 -46.08 1.88
CA ASP A 518 6.58 -47.41 1.28
C ASP A 518 5.18 -47.59 0.67
N TYR A 519 5.11 -47.78 -0.65
CA TYR A 519 3.83 -47.83 -1.34
C TYR A 519 2.88 -48.92 -0.82
N HIS A 520 3.41 -50.10 -0.47
CA HIS A 520 2.57 -51.22 -0.07
C HIS A 520 2.05 -51.04 1.35
N ASP A 521 2.91 -50.66 2.28
CA ASP A 521 2.52 -50.42 3.68
C ASP A 521 1.61 -49.19 3.79
N ASP A 522 1.92 -48.12 3.06
CA ASP A 522 1.12 -46.89 3.07
C ASP A 522 -0.28 -47.15 2.49
N MET A 523 -0.41 -47.86 1.35
CA MET A 523 -1.71 -48.16 0.75
C MET A 523 -2.53 -49.16 1.56
N LYS A 524 -1.87 -50.00 2.36
CA LYS A 524 -2.53 -50.86 3.35
C LYS A 524 -3.11 -50.01 4.49
N ALA A 525 -2.30 -49.14 5.10
CA ALA A 525 -2.74 -48.24 6.15
C ALA A 525 -3.89 -47.30 5.70
N VAL A 526 -3.82 -46.78 4.47
CA VAL A 526 -4.93 -46.02 3.86
C VAL A 526 -6.20 -46.87 3.80
N GLY A 527 -6.09 -48.13 3.39
CA GLY A 527 -7.21 -49.07 3.38
C GLY A 527 -7.91 -49.18 4.73
N GLU A 528 -7.13 -49.42 5.79
CA GLU A 528 -7.64 -49.52 7.15
C GLU A 528 -8.38 -48.26 7.60
N ILE A 529 -7.89 -47.07 7.20
CA ILE A 529 -8.55 -45.78 7.48
C ILE A 529 -9.87 -45.65 6.70
N LEU A 530 -9.89 -46.01 5.42
CA LEU A 530 -11.08 -45.88 4.57
C LEU A 530 -12.22 -46.82 5.01
N GLU A 531 -11.88 -47.98 5.55
CA GLU A 531 -12.80 -49.03 6.00
C GLU A 531 -13.23 -48.86 7.48
N ARG A 532 -12.51 -48.04 8.28
CA ARG A 532 -12.79 -47.83 9.71
C ARG A 532 -14.19 -47.25 9.96
N ASN A 533 -14.83 -47.72 11.03
CA ASN A 533 -16.06 -47.13 11.55
C ASN A 533 -15.76 -45.94 12.49
N TYR A 534 -16.33 -44.78 12.18
CA TYR A 534 -16.08 -43.52 12.89
C TYR A 534 -17.22 -43.09 13.83
N SER A 535 -18.27 -43.91 14.02
CA SER A 535 -19.46 -43.52 14.78
C SER A 535 -19.19 -43.22 16.26
N GLY A 536 -18.23 -43.93 16.88
CA GLY A 536 -17.88 -43.80 18.30
C GLY A 536 -16.86 -42.72 18.63
N ARG A 537 -16.49 -41.85 17.68
CA ARG A 537 -15.37 -40.92 17.86
C ARG A 537 -15.64 -39.75 18.81
N PHE A 538 -16.90 -39.40 19.07
CA PHE A 538 -17.25 -38.19 19.80
C PHE A 538 -17.39 -38.44 21.32
N ASN A 539 -16.96 -37.47 22.13
CA ASN A 539 -17.20 -37.46 23.58
C ASN A 539 -18.70 -37.44 23.90
N GLU A 540 -19.45 -36.63 23.15
CA GLU A 540 -20.92 -36.60 23.20
C GLU A 540 -21.48 -37.19 21.90
N PRO A 541 -22.20 -38.33 21.96
CA PRO A 541 -22.74 -38.96 20.77
C PRO A 541 -23.79 -38.05 20.09
N PRO A 542 -23.71 -37.80 18.78
CA PRO A 542 -24.70 -37.00 18.07
C PRO A 542 -26.06 -37.71 18.01
N GLU A 543 -27.16 -36.94 18.03
CA GLU A 543 -28.55 -37.47 17.96
C GLU A 543 -28.80 -38.37 16.73
N LEU A 544 -28.09 -38.13 15.62
CA LEU A 544 -28.15 -38.93 14.39
C LEU A 544 -26.98 -39.92 14.32
N LYS A 545 -27.29 -41.23 14.43
CA LYS A 545 -26.29 -42.33 14.48
C LYS A 545 -25.67 -42.76 13.14
N ARG A 546 -26.17 -42.31 11.97
CA ARG A 546 -25.66 -42.74 10.65
C ARG A 546 -24.53 -41.83 10.15
N GLY A 547 -23.29 -42.30 10.25
CA GLY A 547 -22.12 -41.67 9.62
C GLY A 547 -22.02 -42.00 8.12
N ARG A 548 -21.45 -41.08 7.33
CA ARG A 548 -21.08 -41.31 5.92
C ARG A 548 -19.69 -41.96 5.87
N SER A 549 -19.48 -42.94 4.98
CA SER A 549 -18.12 -43.51 4.79
C SER A 549 -17.16 -42.46 4.25
N VAL A 550 -15.85 -42.70 4.29
CA VAL A 550 -14.85 -41.72 3.84
C VAL A 550 -15.02 -41.40 2.35
N LEU A 551 -15.22 -42.42 1.52
CA LEU A 551 -15.35 -42.28 0.06
C LEU A 551 -16.75 -41.90 -0.44
N ASP A 552 -17.78 -41.89 0.42
CA ASP A 552 -19.16 -41.47 0.06
C ASP A 552 -19.16 -40.10 -0.64
N GLU A 553 -19.80 -39.97 -1.80
CA GLU A 553 -19.84 -38.73 -2.59
C GLU A 553 -20.48 -37.57 -1.84
N ARG A 554 -21.40 -37.86 -0.91
CA ARG A 554 -22.05 -36.85 -0.06
C ARG A 554 -21.13 -36.37 1.07
N ARG A 555 -19.94 -36.96 1.20
CA ARG A 555 -18.91 -36.54 2.16
C ARG A 555 -17.84 -35.75 1.40
N SER A 556 -17.75 -34.46 1.69
CA SER A 556 -16.75 -33.58 1.07
C SER A 556 -15.33 -33.91 1.53
N LEU A 557 -14.32 -33.53 0.74
CA LEU A 557 -12.91 -33.63 1.12
C LEU A 557 -12.63 -32.92 2.45
N GLY A 558 -13.15 -31.71 2.65
CA GLY A 558 -13.01 -30.97 3.91
C GLY A 558 -13.59 -31.71 5.12
N SER A 559 -14.69 -32.45 4.95
CA SER A 559 -15.25 -33.30 6.01
C SER A 559 -14.35 -34.50 6.34
N VAL A 560 -13.60 -35.01 5.37
CA VAL A 560 -12.59 -36.06 5.58
C VAL A 560 -11.35 -35.49 6.27
N VAL A 561 -10.90 -34.28 5.90
CA VAL A 561 -9.84 -33.57 6.64
C VAL A 561 -10.23 -33.42 8.11
N LYS A 562 -11.41 -32.84 8.39
CA LYS A 562 -11.92 -32.71 9.77
C LYS A 562 -12.06 -34.06 10.51
N LEU A 563 -12.31 -35.16 9.80
CA LEU A 563 -12.37 -36.49 10.40
C LEU A 563 -11.00 -36.95 10.93
N LEU A 564 -9.95 -36.62 10.18
CA LEU A 564 -8.58 -37.06 10.41
C LEU A 564 -7.69 -36.00 11.11
N THR A 565 -8.29 -34.89 11.53
CA THR A 565 -7.67 -33.85 12.35
C THR A 565 -8.12 -34.01 13.81
N PRO A 566 -7.20 -34.03 14.79
CA PRO A 566 -7.54 -34.11 16.21
C PRO A 566 -8.54 -33.03 16.64
N SER A 567 -9.46 -33.37 17.53
CA SER A 567 -10.51 -32.45 18.00
C SER A 567 -10.92 -32.75 19.44
N ARG A 568 -11.22 -31.70 20.23
CA ARG A 568 -11.82 -31.85 21.58
C ARG A 568 -13.22 -32.46 21.57
N ALA A 569 -13.91 -32.39 20.43
CA ALA A 569 -15.16 -33.09 20.26
C ALA A 569 -14.96 -34.61 20.26
N TYR A 570 -13.72 -35.07 20.00
CA TYR A 570 -13.38 -36.48 19.95
C TYR A 570 -12.86 -37.02 21.28
N THR A 571 -13.08 -38.32 21.50
CA THR A 571 -12.50 -39.09 22.61
C THR A 571 -10.98 -39.07 22.57
N ASP A 572 -10.34 -39.07 23.74
CA ASP A 572 -8.87 -39.10 23.84
C ASP A 572 -8.28 -40.29 23.07
N GLU A 573 -8.88 -41.48 23.17
CA GLU A 573 -8.47 -42.67 22.41
C GLU A 573 -8.47 -42.43 20.89
N TYR A 574 -9.46 -41.72 20.37
CA TYR A 574 -9.55 -41.40 18.95
C TYR A 574 -8.51 -40.35 18.54
N ASN A 575 -8.26 -39.35 19.39
CA ASN A 575 -7.21 -38.36 19.14
C ASN A 575 -5.82 -39.00 19.18
N ASP A 576 -5.56 -39.92 20.11
CA ASP A 576 -4.31 -40.69 20.18
C ASP A 576 -4.11 -41.56 18.94
N TRP A 577 -5.17 -42.22 18.48
CA TRP A 577 -5.15 -42.94 17.21
C TRP A 577 -4.85 -41.99 16.03
N LEU A 578 -5.50 -40.83 15.95
CA LEU A 578 -5.21 -39.82 14.92
C LEU A 578 -3.77 -39.32 14.96
N ALA A 579 -3.18 -39.17 16.14
CA ALA A 579 -1.79 -38.77 16.33
C ALA A 579 -0.81 -39.88 15.90
N SER A 580 -1.20 -41.15 16.01
CA SER A 580 -0.38 -42.28 15.56
C SER A 580 -0.31 -42.45 14.03
N ILE A 581 -1.25 -41.87 13.28
CA ILE A 581 -1.29 -42.01 11.82
C ILE A 581 -0.20 -41.10 11.21
N PRO A 582 0.76 -41.65 10.45
CA PRO A 582 1.76 -40.84 9.77
C PRO A 582 1.14 -39.83 8.82
N MET A 583 1.71 -38.62 8.74
CA MET A 583 1.11 -37.52 8.00
C MET A 583 1.05 -37.78 6.50
N HIS A 584 2.06 -38.45 5.92
CA HIS A 584 2.03 -38.84 4.51
C HIS A 584 0.88 -39.82 4.21
N VAL A 585 0.48 -40.67 5.16
CA VAL A 585 -0.69 -41.56 5.02
C VAL A 585 -2.00 -40.76 5.00
N LYS A 586 -2.14 -39.72 5.84
CA LYS A 586 -3.30 -38.81 5.80
C LYS A 586 -3.39 -38.08 4.44
N ASP A 587 -2.26 -37.57 3.96
CA ASP A 587 -2.17 -36.92 2.64
C ASP A 587 -2.61 -37.85 1.51
N LEU A 588 -2.28 -39.15 1.59
CA LEU A 588 -2.76 -40.17 0.65
C LEU A 588 -4.27 -40.39 0.73
N VAL A 589 -4.85 -40.46 1.93
CA VAL A 589 -6.32 -40.57 2.11
C VAL A 589 -7.02 -39.40 1.43
N PHE A 590 -6.52 -38.17 1.62
CA PHE A 590 -7.09 -36.97 1.00
C PHE A 590 -6.92 -36.97 -0.52
N THR A 591 -5.77 -37.42 -1.01
CA THR A 591 -5.48 -37.56 -2.44
C THR A 591 -6.43 -38.57 -3.09
N ILE A 592 -6.60 -39.74 -2.48
CA ILE A 592 -7.51 -40.79 -2.97
C ILE A 592 -8.96 -40.30 -2.92
N LYS A 593 -9.39 -39.67 -1.82
CA LYS A 593 -10.74 -39.08 -1.72
C LYS A 593 -11.02 -38.09 -2.84
N ARG A 594 -10.03 -37.27 -3.21
CA ARG A 594 -10.17 -36.28 -4.28
C ARG A 594 -10.38 -36.92 -5.66
N PHE A 595 -9.64 -37.98 -5.97
CA PHE A 595 -9.69 -38.61 -7.28
C PHE A 595 -10.77 -39.70 -7.39
N TYR A 596 -11.26 -40.21 -6.25
CA TYR A 596 -12.23 -41.30 -6.19
C TYR A 596 -13.46 -41.04 -7.06
N ARG A 597 -13.87 -42.07 -7.79
CA ARG A 597 -15.15 -42.12 -8.49
C ARG A 597 -15.97 -43.29 -7.96
N PRO A 598 -17.29 -43.12 -7.78
CA PRO A 598 -18.15 -44.19 -7.24
C PRO A 598 -18.09 -45.47 -8.09
N GLU A 599 -17.84 -45.35 -9.40
CA GLU A 599 -17.65 -46.47 -10.34
C GLU A 599 -16.51 -47.40 -9.95
N TRP A 600 -15.52 -46.93 -9.17
CA TRP A 600 -14.36 -47.74 -8.77
C TRP A 600 -14.71 -48.73 -7.65
N GLY A 601 -15.76 -48.46 -6.87
CA GLY A 601 -16.12 -49.27 -5.71
C GLY A 601 -14.93 -49.47 -4.78
N GLU A 602 -14.62 -50.74 -4.46
CA GLU A 602 -13.49 -51.14 -3.62
C GLU A 602 -12.15 -51.26 -4.39
N ASP A 603 -12.18 -51.20 -5.73
CA ASP A 603 -11.00 -51.41 -6.60
C ASP A 603 -10.18 -50.13 -6.84
N TRP A 604 -10.32 -49.12 -5.96
CA TRP A 604 -9.66 -47.82 -6.09
C TRP A 604 -8.13 -47.93 -6.12
N ARG A 605 -7.55 -48.95 -5.47
CA ARG A 605 -6.09 -49.16 -5.38
C ARG A 605 -5.41 -49.31 -6.74
N ARG A 606 -6.07 -49.92 -7.73
CA ARG A 606 -5.50 -50.15 -9.08
C ARG A 606 -5.21 -48.87 -9.86
N HIS A 607 -5.80 -47.75 -9.45
CA HIS A 607 -5.60 -46.48 -10.11
C HIS A 607 -4.36 -45.73 -9.62
N PHE A 608 -3.73 -46.20 -8.54
CA PHE A 608 -2.52 -45.62 -7.97
C PHE A 608 -1.34 -46.60 -8.11
N SER A 609 -0.14 -46.06 -8.24
CA SER A 609 1.09 -46.85 -8.36
C SER A 609 2.33 -46.01 -8.04
N VAL A 610 3.50 -46.64 -8.03
CA VAL A 610 4.81 -45.99 -8.06
C VAL A 610 5.66 -46.61 -9.16
N ASP A 611 6.70 -45.90 -9.61
CA ASP A 611 7.71 -46.48 -10.49
C ASP A 611 8.60 -47.49 -9.75
N THR A 612 9.16 -48.46 -10.45
CA THR A 612 10.30 -49.25 -9.92
C THR A 612 11.59 -48.55 -10.32
N VAL A 613 12.30 -47.95 -9.36
CA VAL A 613 13.56 -47.24 -9.56
C VAL A 613 14.70 -48.11 -9.04
N ASN A 614 15.62 -48.53 -9.92
CA ASN A 614 16.74 -49.41 -9.58
C ASN A 614 16.34 -50.71 -8.84
N GLY A 615 15.18 -51.28 -9.20
CA GLY A 615 14.66 -52.51 -8.57
C GLY A 615 13.92 -52.31 -7.24
N GLN A 616 13.80 -51.06 -6.75
CA GLN A 616 13.05 -50.72 -5.55
C GLN A 616 11.79 -49.91 -5.89
N ALA A 617 10.78 -49.98 -5.02
CA ALA A 617 9.60 -49.13 -5.15
C ALA A 617 10.01 -47.66 -5.05
N GLY A 618 9.60 -46.86 -6.03
CA GLY A 618 9.80 -45.42 -6.05
C GLY A 618 8.96 -44.73 -4.99
N LYS A 619 9.32 -43.48 -4.69
CA LYS A 619 8.68 -42.69 -3.62
C LYS A 619 7.68 -41.65 -4.14
N GLU A 620 7.41 -41.64 -5.44
CA GLU A 620 6.52 -40.66 -6.07
C GLU A 620 5.22 -41.34 -6.51
N LEU A 621 4.10 -40.92 -5.93
CA LEU A 621 2.81 -41.49 -6.23
C LEU A 621 2.37 -41.14 -7.66
N LYS A 622 1.85 -42.14 -8.36
CA LYS A 622 1.20 -42.01 -9.65
C LYS A 622 -0.29 -42.24 -9.55
N TYR A 623 -1.03 -41.55 -10.40
CA TYR A 623 -2.43 -41.83 -10.70
C TYR A 623 -2.55 -42.12 -12.20
N ARG A 624 -3.07 -43.30 -12.56
CA ARG A 624 -3.19 -43.77 -13.95
C ARG A 624 -1.89 -43.60 -14.77
N GLN A 625 -0.77 -44.06 -14.20
CA GLN A 625 0.58 -43.97 -14.76
C GLN A 625 1.18 -42.56 -14.88
N GLN A 626 0.48 -41.52 -14.40
CA GLN A 626 0.98 -40.15 -14.38
C GLN A 626 1.43 -39.76 -12.97
N LYS A 627 2.60 -39.14 -12.84
CA LYS A 627 3.12 -38.64 -11.56
C LYS A 627 2.19 -37.56 -11.02
N LEU A 628 1.79 -37.67 -9.75
CA LEU A 628 0.99 -36.66 -9.09
C LEU A 628 1.86 -35.51 -8.58
N VAL A 629 1.36 -34.29 -8.76
CA VAL A 629 2.02 -33.05 -8.34
C VAL A 629 1.21 -32.39 -7.24
N ALA A 630 1.82 -32.27 -6.06
CA ALA A 630 1.33 -31.50 -4.93
C ALA A 630 1.91 -30.08 -4.95
N GLN A 631 1.25 -29.18 -4.22
CA GLN A 631 1.70 -27.82 -4.01
C GLN A 631 2.21 -27.70 -2.58
N TYR A 632 3.38 -27.08 -2.42
CA TYR A 632 4.03 -26.86 -1.14
C TYR A 632 4.29 -25.36 -0.95
N LEU A 633 4.29 -24.91 0.29
CA LEU A 633 4.65 -23.54 0.64
C LEU A 633 5.73 -23.57 1.71
N ARG A 634 6.74 -22.70 1.56
CA ARG A 634 7.74 -22.47 2.60
C ARG A 634 7.11 -21.65 3.73
N VAL A 635 7.31 -22.09 4.98
CA VAL A 635 6.97 -21.31 6.17
C VAL A 635 8.16 -21.32 7.13
N GLY A 636 9.08 -20.39 6.88
CA GLY A 636 10.31 -20.20 7.63
C GLY A 636 11.41 -21.23 7.34
N PHE A 637 12.45 -21.16 8.17
CA PHE A 637 13.66 -21.95 8.05
C PHE A 637 13.90 -22.81 9.30
N SER A 638 14.64 -23.91 9.15
CA SER A 638 15.22 -24.66 10.27
C SER A 638 16.41 -23.92 10.87
N GLU A 639 16.93 -24.41 11.99
CA GLU A 639 18.15 -23.86 12.63
C GLU A 639 19.37 -23.91 11.68
N ASP A 640 19.47 -24.95 10.85
CA ASP A 640 20.50 -25.10 9.82
C ASP A 640 20.26 -24.24 8.56
N GLY A 641 19.21 -23.41 8.56
CA GLY A 641 18.85 -22.57 7.42
C GLY A 641 18.16 -23.32 6.27
N LEU A 642 17.72 -24.56 6.47
CA LEU A 642 16.96 -25.33 5.48
C LEU A 642 15.51 -24.84 5.42
N TRP A 643 14.87 -24.96 4.25
CA TRP A 643 13.47 -24.56 4.10
C TRP A 643 12.54 -25.50 4.85
N ARG A 644 11.58 -24.94 5.60
CA ARG A 644 10.45 -25.68 6.17
C ARG A 644 9.30 -25.64 5.17
N THR A 645 9.09 -26.71 4.42
CA THR A 645 8.06 -26.79 3.37
C THR A 645 6.86 -27.62 3.80
N PHE A 646 5.65 -27.12 3.53
CA PHE A 646 4.41 -27.72 3.99
C PHE A 646 3.43 -27.93 2.84
N THR A 647 2.76 -29.07 2.82
CA THR A 647 1.75 -29.42 1.80
C THR A 647 0.53 -28.50 1.93
N LEU A 648 0.22 -27.79 0.86
CA LEU A 648 -1.03 -27.03 0.72
C LEU A 648 -2.19 -27.99 0.48
N ARG A 649 -3.39 -27.57 0.88
CA ARG A 649 -4.60 -28.29 0.57
C ARG A 649 -4.77 -28.43 -0.94
N ASN A 650 -5.26 -29.60 -1.31
CA ASN A 650 -5.52 -29.95 -2.69
C ASN A 650 -6.50 -28.99 -3.40
N ASP A 651 -7.45 -28.41 -2.66
CA ASP A 651 -8.44 -27.46 -3.14
C ASP A 651 -8.01 -25.98 -2.99
N PHE A 652 -6.79 -25.71 -2.48
CA PHE A 652 -6.31 -24.34 -2.29
C PHE A 652 -5.87 -23.69 -3.61
N ILE A 653 -6.35 -22.46 -3.85
CA ILE A 653 -5.84 -21.55 -4.87
C ILE A 653 -5.57 -20.22 -4.17
N PRO A 654 -4.41 -19.56 -4.39
CA PRO A 654 -4.15 -18.22 -3.88
C PRO A 654 -5.31 -17.26 -4.14
N THR A 655 -5.56 -16.37 -3.18
CA THR A 655 -6.56 -15.30 -3.35
C THR A 655 -6.27 -14.47 -4.60
N VAL A 656 -7.35 -14.03 -5.25
CA VAL A 656 -7.24 -12.94 -6.23
C VAL A 656 -7.23 -11.64 -5.42
N LYS A 657 -6.19 -10.83 -5.58
CA LYS A 657 -6.00 -9.61 -4.80
C LYS A 657 -6.09 -8.38 -5.68
N LEU A 658 -6.98 -7.47 -5.31
CA LEU A 658 -7.06 -6.13 -5.88
C LEU A 658 -6.36 -5.17 -4.93
N GLN A 659 -5.16 -4.74 -5.28
CA GLN A 659 -4.40 -3.80 -4.45
C GLN A 659 -5.16 -2.47 -4.33
N ARG A 660 -5.30 -1.97 -3.10
CA ARG A 660 -5.97 -0.69 -2.81
C ARG A 660 -5.04 0.33 -2.17
N GLU A 661 -3.91 -0.12 -1.61
CA GLU A 661 -2.95 0.70 -0.88
C GLU A 661 -1.53 0.12 -1.01
N ASP A 662 -0.50 0.93 -0.75
CA ASP A 662 0.90 0.47 -0.70
C ASP A 662 1.76 1.29 0.27
N ASP A 663 1.75 2.62 0.15
CA ASP A 663 2.64 3.48 0.94
C ASP A 663 2.09 4.85 1.34
N ILE A 664 1.29 5.51 0.49
CA ILE A 664 0.60 6.75 0.82
C ILE A 664 -0.90 6.52 0.62
N SER A 665 -1.61 6.41 1.74
CA SER A 665 -3.06 6.18 1.76
C SER A 665 -3.75 7.40 2.36
N SER A 666 -4.90 7.76 1.77
CA SER A 666 -5.85 8.69 2.34
C SER A 666 -7.08 7.91 2.78
N SER A 667 -7.61 8.20 3.97
CA SER A 667 -8.80 7.52 4.46
C SER A 667 -9.81 8.46 5.11
N THR A 668 -11.05 8.03 5.17
CA THR A 668 -12.15 8.73 5.85
C THR A 668 -13.05 7.72 6.56
N VAL A 669 -13.69 8.16 7.64
CA VAL A 669 -14.66 7.37 8.41
C VAL A 669 -16.02 8.03 8.30
N VAL A 670 -16.99 7.24 7.82
CA VAL A 670 -18.37 7.68 7.64
C VAL A 670 -19.33 6.82 8.47
N PRO A 671 -20.48 7.37 8.92
CA PRO A 671 -21.51 6.59 9.55
C PRO A 671 -22.03 5.48 8.62
N ALA A 672 -22.27 4.28 9.15
CA ALA A 672 -22.77 3.15 8.37
C ALA A 672 -24.29 3.28 8.06
N GLY A 673 -25.03 3.94 8.94
CA GLY A 673 -26.48 4.11 8.82
C GLY A 673 -26.88 4.84 7.54
N GLY A 674 -27.76 4.24 6.74
CA GLY A 674 -28.25 4.83 5.49
C GLY A 674 -27.30 4.70 4.29
N LEU A 675 -26.15 4.03 4.45
CA LEU A 675 -25.20 3.83 3.35
C LEU A 675 -25.70 2.75 2.38
N ALA A 676 -26.22 3.19 1.23
CA ALA A 676 -26.63 2.27 0.15
C ALA A 676 -25.46 1.36 -0.29
N GLY A 677 -25.73 0.14 -0.78
CA GLY A 677 -24.70 -0.77 -1.29
C GLY A 677 -23.64 -1.25 -0.27
N ALA A 678 -23.82 -0.94 1.01
CA ALA A 678 -23.10 -1.60 2.10
C ALA A 678 -23.52 -3.08 2.18
N ARG A 679 -22.76 -3.87 2.93
CA ARG A 679 -23.07 -5.29 3.11
C ARG A 679 -24.33 -5.45 3.98
N ASP A 680 -25.20 -6.36 3.59
CA ASP A 680 -26.36 -6.73 4.41
C ASP A 680 -25.91 -7.21 5.79
N GLY A 681 -26.53 -6.66 6.85
CA GLY A 681 -26.22 -7.02 8.23
C GLY A 681 -24.93 -6.42 8.79
N GLU A 682 -24.37 -5.37 8.18
CA GLU A 682 -23.20 -4.65 8.71
C GLU A 682 -23.41 -4.22 10.17
N PRO A 683 -22.68 -4.81 11.14
CA PRO A 683 -22.90 -4.54 12.57
C PRO A 683 -22.19 -3.27 13.05
N ARG A 684 -21.23 -2.72 12.29
CA ARG A 684 -20.43 -1.56 12.70
C ARG A 684 -21.21 -0.26 12.53
N SER A 685 -20.98 0.66 13.46
CA SER A 685 -21.66 1.95 13.48
C SER A 685 -21.09 2.97 12.48
N SER A 686 -19.81 2.81 12.15
CA SER A 686 -19.06 3.61 11.18
C SER A 686 -18.16 2.69 10.35
N LEU A 687 -17.84 3.12 9.13
CA LEU A 687 -17.01 2.38 8.19
C LEU A 687 -15.85 3.25 7.70
N LYS A 688 -14.67 2.64 7.60
CA LYS A 688 -13.47 3.27 7.06
C LYS A 688 -13.34 2.99 5.56
N PHE A 689 -13.11 4.04 4.79
CA PHE A 689 -12.85 3.99 3.35
C PHE A 689 -11.46 4.53 3.06
N VAL A 690 -10.76 3.91 2.11
CA VAL A 690 -9.36 4.23 1.82
C VAL A 690 -9.15 4.34 0.32
N ALA A 691 -8.32 5.31 -0.09
CA ALA A 691 -7.79 5.42 -1.44
C ALA A 691 -6.27 5.62 -1.42
N ASN A 692 -5.56 4.93 -2.32
CA ASN A 692 -4.15 5.19 -2.57
C ASN A 692 -3.97 6.54 -3.28
N CYS A 693 -3.07 7.36 -2.77
CA CYS A 693 -2.73 8.65 -3.36
C CYS A 693 -1.79 8.53 -4.58
N GLU A 694 -1.25 7.34 -4.84
CA GLU A 694 -0.22 7.07 -5.84
C GLU A 694 -0.76 6.25 -7.03
N TYR A 695 -0.35 6.63 -8.24
CA TYR A 695 -0.61 5.88 -9.48
C TYR A 695 0.57 5.00 -9.89
N ARG A 696 1.76 5.23 -9.31
CA ARG A 696 2.96 4.41 -9.47
C ARG A 696 3.67 4.23 -8.14
N PHE A 697 4.18 3.04 -7.88
CA PHE A 697 4.85 2.68 -6.63
C PHE A 697 6.36 2.66 -6.83
N PHE A 698 7.08 3.36 -5.95
CA PHE A 698 8.54 3.39 -5.95
C PHE A 698 9.13 2.15 -5.28
N GLN A 699 9.09 1.02 -5.99
CA GLN A 699 9.45 -0.29 -5.48
C GLN A 699 10.96 -0.45 -5.28
N ARG A 700 11.33 -1.29 -4.31
CA ARG A 700 12.69 -1.76 -4.07
C ARG A 700 12.72 -3.29 -4.23
N PRO A 701 13.05 -3.83 -5.41
CA PRO A 701 12.96 -5.26 -5.68
C PRO A 701 14.23 -5.97 -5.19
N ASP A 702 14.33 -6.19 -3.88
CA ASP A 702 15.53 -6.77 -3.24
C ASP A 702 15.91 -8.15 -3.80
N ASP A 703 14.91 -8.96 -4.19
CA ASP A 703 15.14 -10.32 -4.71
C ASP A 703 15.39 -10.38 -6.23
N ALA A 704 15.13 -9.30 -6.97
CA ALA A 704 15.25 -9.27 -8.43
C ALA A 704 16.71 -9.25 -8.92
N ILE A 705 17.67 -9.11 -8.00
CA ILE A 705 19.08 -9.38 -8.27
C ILE A 705 19.32 -10.84 -8.70
N ARG A 706 18.43 -11.75 -8.30
CA ARG A 706 18.44 -13.16 -8.71
C ARG A 706 17.56 -13.32 -9.95
N ARG A 707 18.19 -13.62 -11.08
CA ARG A 707 17.56 -13.83 -12.39
C ARG A 707 16.41 -14.84 -12.28
N GLY A 708 15.26 -14.51 -12.87
CA GLY A 708 14.04 -15.32 -12.91
C GLY A 708 13.26 -15.46 -11.61
N TYR A 709 13.77 -14.92 -10.50
CA TYR A 709 13.16 -15.08 -9.19
C TYR A 709 11.95 -14.14 -8.99
N ASP A 710 12.18 -12.82 -9.08
CA ASP A 710 11.12 -11.83 -9.00
C ASP A 710 10.50 -11.58 -10.39
N LYS A 711 9.57 -12.45 -10.76
CA LYS A 711 8.90 -12.41 -12.07
C LYS A 711 8.09 -11.13 -12.28
N LYS A 712 7.60 -10.51 -11.21
CA LYS A 712 6.84 -9.26 -11.32
C LYS A 712 7.79 -8.11 -11.64
N ALA A 713 8.90 -7.99 -10.91
CA ALA A 713 9.91 -6.98 -11.23
C ALA A 713 10.45 -7.17 -12.65
N GLU A 714 10.79 -8.38 -13.07
CA GLU A 714 11.24 -8.62 -14.46
C GLU A 714 10.18 -8.27 -15.50
N ALA A 715 8.91 -8.61 -15.25
CA ALA A 715 7.82 -8.22 -16.14
C ALA A 715 7.63 -6.69 -16.22
N ASP A 716 7.91 -5.96 -15.14
CA ASP A 716 7.89 -4.50 -15.14
C ASP A 716 9.08 -3.91 -15.92
N PHE A 717 10.24 -4.57 -15.88
CA PHE A 717 11.43 -4.22 -16.67
C PHE A 717 11.29 -4.54 -18.16
N CYS A 718 10.23 -5.23 -18.57
CA CYS A 718 9.88 -5.45 -19.97
C CYS A 718 9.03 -4.33 -20.58
N ARG A 719 8.59 -3.37 -19.76
CA ARG A 719 7.60 -2.36 -20.17
C ARG A 719 8.27 -1.13 -20.76
N GLU A 720 7.54 -0.48 -21.65
CA GLU A 720 7.87 0.86 -22.11
C GLU A 720 7.65 1.91 -21.00
N ASN A 721 8.41 3.01 -21.10
CA ASN A 721 8.38 4.17 -20.20
C ASN A 721 8.78 3.88 -18.75
N LEU A 722 9.61 2.85 -18.51
CA LEU A 722 10.18 2.57 -17.20
C LEU A 722 10.91 3.81 -16.63
N PHE A 723 10.62 4.16 -15.38
CA PHE A 723 11.47 5.07 -14.62
C PHE A 723 12.29 4.22 -13.64
N ALA A 724 13.60 4.16 -13.83
CA ALA A 724 14.53 3.42 -13.00
C ALA A 724 15.51 4.36 -12.28
N SER A 725 15.97 3.94 -11.11
CA SER A 725 17.02 4.63 -10.35
C SER A 725 17.89 3.62 -9.61
N ASN A 726 19.17 3.92 -9.49
CA ASN A 726 20.17 3.06 -8.85
C ASN A 726 20.37 1.71 -9.56
N TYR A 727 20.40 1.73 -10.89
CA TYR A 727 20.80 0.60 -11.73
C TYR A 727 22.05 0.93 -12.53
N HIS A 728 22.76 -0.11 -12.94
CA HIS A 728 23.89 0.01 -13.86
C HIS A 728 23.37 0.24 -15.30
N PRO A 729 23.83 1.28 -16.02
CA PRO A 729 23.49 1.48 -17.43
C PRO A 729 24.24 0.45 -18.29
N ILE A 730 23.54 -0.59 -18.72
CA ILE A 730 24.15 -1.69 -19.50
C ILE A 730 24.35 -1.22 -20.94
N SER A 731 25.59 -1.21 -21.40
CA SER A 731 25.94 -0.93 -22.79
C SER A 731 25.61 -2.11 -23.72
N ARG A 732 25.63 -1.86 -25.04
CA ARG A 732 25.45 -2.93 -26.04
C ARG A 732 26.51 -4.03 -25.96
N GLU A 733 27.74 -3.69 -25.56
CA GLU A 733 28.80 -4.68 -25.37
C GLU A 733 28.52 -5.56 -24.16
N GLU A 734 28.23 -4.96 -23.01
CA GLU A 734 27.89 -5.69 -21.79
C GLU A 734 26.61 -6.55 -21.95
N ALA A 735 25.63 -6.09 -22.74
CA ALA A 735 24.45 -6.88 -23.06
C ALA A 735 24.78 -8.11 -23.91
N ARG A 736 25.74 -8.02 -24.84
CA ARG A 736 26.24 -9.19 -25.59
C ARG A 736 26.98 -10.16 -24.69
N ASP A 737 27.78 -9.65 -23.76
CA ASP A 737 28.50 -10.49 -22.79
C ASP A 737 27.53 -11.22 -21.86
N GLU A 738 26.49 -10.54 -21.37
CA GLU A 738 25.43 -11.15 -20.56
C GLU A 738 24.67 -12.24 -21.36
N MET A 739 24.37 -12.02 -22.65
CA MET A 739 23.76 -13.03 -23.51
C MET A 739 24.68 -14.19 -23.87
N ALA A 740 26.00 -13.96 -23.91
CA ALA A 740 26.99 -14.99 -24.21
C ALA A 740 27.12 -16.03 -23.09
N ASP A 741 26.84 -15.64 -21.83
CA ASP A 741 26.65 -16.57 -20.72
C ASP A 741 25.27 -17.25 -20.82
N ALA A 742 25.17 -18.23 -21.72
CA ALA A 742 23.91 -18.90 -22.02
C ALA A 742 23.27 -19.60 -20.81
N LEU A 743 24.04 -19.94 -19.77
CA LEU A 743 23.51 -20.56 -18.55
C LEU A 743 22.81 -19.51 -17.69
N GLU A 744 23.52 -18.45 -17.31
CA GLU A 744 22.95 -17.39 -16.47
C GLU A 744 21.87 -16.60 -17.20
N PHE A 745 22.04 -16.35 -18.50
CA PHE A 745 21.02 -15.72 -19.33
C PHE A 745 19.74 -16.57 -19.41
N GLY A 746 19.88 -17.90 -19.39
CA GLY A 746 18.76 -18.84 -19.39
C GLY A 746 17.84 -18.73 -18.18
N ASP A 747 18.33 -18.18 -17.06
CA ASP A 747 17.57 -18.00 -15.83
C ASP A 747 16.61 -16.81 -15.86
N TYR A 748 16.83 -15.80 -16.72
CA TYR A 748 15.90 -14.69 -16.89
C TYR A 748 14.54 -15.16 -17.42
N THR A 749 13.48 -14.44 -17.05
CA THR A 749 12.16 -14.67 -17.64
C THR A 749 12.17 -14.48 -19.17
N PRO A 750 11.30 -15.20 -19.91
CA PRO A 750 11.25 -15.07 -21.37
C PRO A 750 11.12 -13.62 -21.87
N GLY A 751 10.30 -12.80 -21.21
CA GLY A 751 10.10 -11.40 -21.60
C GLY A 751 11.36 -10.56 -21.46
N LEU A 752 12.11 -10.71 -20.38
CA LEU A 752 13.33 -9.91 -20.21
C LEU A 752 14.41 -10.33 -21.21
N ARG A 753 14.49 -11.62 -21.56
CA ARG A 753 15.37 -12.12 -22.63
C ARG A 753 15.00 -11.57 -24.01
N GLU A 754 13.70 -11.36 -24.27
CA GLU A 754 13.22 -10.71 -25.48
C GLU A 754 13.70 -9.25 -25.54
N VAL A 755 13.63 -8.50 -24.43
CA VAL A 755 14.17 -7.12 -24.38
C VAL A 755 15.67 -7.07 -24.68
N PHE A 756 16.48 -8.00 -24.16
CA PHE A 756 17.91 -8.08 -24.53
C PHE A 756 18.10 -8.30 -26.04
N THR A 757 17.25 -9.15 -26.62
CA THR A 757 17.30 -9.46 -28.06
C THR A 757 16.90 -8.26 -28.90
N GLU A 758 15.81 -7.57 -28.54
CA GLU A 758 15.33 -6.36 -29.20
C GLU A 758 16.32 -5.19 -29.04
N PHE A 759 16.97 -5.07 -27.88
CA PHE A 759 18.00 -4.07 -27.65
C PHE A 759 19.21 -4.30 -28.56
N LEU A 760 19.64 -5.55 -28.75
CA LEU A 760 20.82 -5.89 -29.56
C LEU A 760 20.57 -5.95 -31.06
N ASP A 761 19.32 -5.87 -31.51
CA ASP A 761 18.96 -5.79 -32.92
C ASP A 761 19.65 -4.58 -33.60
N GLU A 762 20.07 -4.74 -34.86
CA GLU A 762 20.81 -3.71 -35.61
C GLU A 762 19.95 -2.49 -35.95
N SER A 763 18.62 -2.64 -36.02
CA SER A 763 17.69 -1.52 -36.22
C SER A 763 17.53 -0.66 -34.97
N ASN A 764 17.88 -1.19 -33.80
CA ASN A 764 17.81 -0.47 -32.54
C ASN A 764 19.06 0.40 -32.35
N THR A 765 18.84 1.71 -32.22
CA THR A 765 19.91 2.71 -32.08
C THR A 765 20.24 3.09 -30.63
N ARG A 766 19.56 2.49 -29.64
CA ARG A 766 19.80 2.77 -28.23
C ARG A 766 21.19 2.35 -27.77
N GLN A 767 21.79 3.20 -26.95
CA GLN A 767 23.10 2.94 -26.37
C GLN A 767 23.05 2.13 -25.07
N PHE A 768 21.97 2.25 -24.31
CA PHE A 768 21.84 1.66 -22.98
C PHE A 768 20.53 0.89 -22.80
N MET A 769 20.58 -0.12 -21.93
CA MET A 769 19.42 -0.78 -21.35
C MET A 769 19.60 -0.93 -19.83
N VAL A 770 18.57 -1.41 -19.13
CA VAL A 770 18.67 -1.80 -17.71
C VAL A 770 18.24 -3.24 -17.51
N SER A 771 18.81 -3.91 -16.50
CA SER A 771 18.39 -5.24 -16.05
C SER A 771 18.06 -5.21 -14.57
N SER A 772 17.04 -5.98 -14.18
CA SER A 772 16.68 -6.23 -12.78
C SER A 772 17.86 -6.77 -11.96
N ALA A 773 18.77 -7.51 -12.60
CA ALA A 773 19.89 -8.19 -11.95
C ALA A 773 21.16 -7.34 -11.78
N ARG A 774 21.19 -6.11 -12.31
CA ARG A 774 22.40 -5.25 -12.32
C ARG A 774 22.17 -3.92 -11.60
N PRO A 775 22.04 -3.90 -10.26
CA PRO A 775 22.00 -2.65 -9.49
C PRO A 775 23.25 -1.78 -9.72
N ARG A 776 23.12 -0.48 -9.45
CA ARG A 776 24.26 0.47 -9.52
C ARG A 776 25.34 0.05 -8.53
N ILE A 777 26.61 0.17 -8.95
CA ILE A 777 27.76 0.03 -8.07
C ILE A 777 28.00 1.32 -7.28
N VAL A 778 28.07 1.22 -5.96
CA VAL A 778 28.37 2.31 -5.03
C VAL A 778 29.46 1.80 -4.08
N ASP A 779 30.58 2.52 -4.00
CA ASP A 779 31.74 2.12 -3.19
C ASP A 779 32.26 0.69 -3.47
N GLY A 780 32.20 0.28 -4.75
CA GLY A 780 32.68 -1.03 -5.21
C GLY A 780 31.67 -2.18 -5.09
N GLU A 781 30.50 -1.96 -4.49
CA GLU A 781 29.48 -2.99 -4.27
C GLU A 781 28.13 -2.61 -4.91
N PRO A 782 27.29 -3.60 -5.29
CA PRO A 782 25.92 -3.32 -5.71
C PRO A 782 25.12 -2.63 -4.59
N THR A 783 24.46 -1.53 -4.93
CA THR A 783 23.57 -0.83 -4.01
C THR A 783 22.48 -1.74 -3.48
N LYS A 784 22.16 -1.59 -2.19
CA LYS A 784 21.03 -2.25 -1.52
C LYS A 784 19.72 -1.46 -1.67
N ASN A 785 19.69 -0.46 -2.55
CA ASN A 785 18.51 0.36 -2.81
C ASN A 785 18.24 0.55 -4.32
N PRO A 786 18.18 -0.53 -5.13
CA PRO A 786 17.71 -0.44 -6.50
C PRO A 786 16.24 -0.02 -6.52
N ARG A 787 15.83 0.86 -7.44
CA ARG A 787 14.48 1.41 -7.47
C ARG A 787 13.90 1.52 -8.87
N TYR A 788 12.59 1.33 -8.96
CA TYR A 788 11.83 1.65 -10.16
C TYR A 788 10.40 2.07 -9.82
N LEU A 789 9.73 2.77 -10.74
CA LEU A 789 8.30 3.07 -10.62
C LEU A 789 7.47 1.95 -11.26
N GLN A 790 6.89 1.10 -10.41
CA GLN A 790 5.89 0.11 -10.81
C GLN A 790 4.54 0.81 -11.05
N ASN A 791 3.91 0.59 -12.20
CA ASN A 791 2.52 1.00 -12.39
C ASN A 791 1.59 0.30 -11.39
N ARG A 792 0.64 1.06 -10.83
CA ARG A 792 -0.35 0.55 -9.89
C ARG A 792 -1.17 -0.61 -10.52
N PRO A 793 -1.13 -1.84 -9.97
CA PRO A 793 -1.70 -3.02 -10.63
C PRO A 793 -3.19 -2.95 -10.94
N ASP A 794 -4.00 -2.31 -10.10
CA ASP A 794 -5.45 -2.17 -10.32
C ASP A 794 -5.81 -1.13 -11.39
N VAL A 795 -4.88 -0.23 -11.73
CA VAL A 795 -5.00 0.66 -12.90
C VAL A 795 -4.68 -0.11 -14.18
N GLU A 796 -3.73 -1.04 -14.13
CA GLU A 796 -3.36 -1.86 -15.29
C GLU A 796 -4.36 -2.99 -15.57
N ASP A 797 -4.83 -3.67 -14.53
CA ASP A 797 -5.82 -4.75 -14.64
C ASP A 797 -7.26 -4.22 -14.53
N ALA A 798 -7.64 -3.37 -15.49
CA ALA A 798 -8.98 -2.80 -15.56
C ALA A 798 -10.07 -3.89 -15.63
N ARG A 799 -9.80 -5.00 -16.32
CA ARG A 799 -10.70 -6.16 -16.42
C ARG A 799 -10.89 -6.84 -15.05
N GLY A 800 -9.80 -7.08 -14.31
CA GLY A 800 -9.86 -7.66 -12.97
C GLY A 800 -10.61 -6.78 -11.98
N ARG A 801 -10.39 -5.45 -12.03
CA ARG A 801 -11.15 -4.46 -11.26
C ARG A 801 -12.65 -4.51 -11.59
N TYR A 802 -13.00 -4.52 -12.88
CA TYR A 802 -14.39 -4.64 -13.34
C TYR A 802 -15.04 -5.94 -12.84
N LEU A 803 -14.37 -7.09 -13.01
CA LEU A 803 -14.87 -8.39 -12.57
C LEU A 803 -15.05 -8.47 -11.03
N ALA A 804 -14.22 -7.79 -10.26
CA ALA A 804 -14.37 -7.68 -8.81
C ALA A 804 -15.63 -6.88 -8.42
N ASP A 805 -15.88 -5.75 -9.09
CA ASP A 805 -17.10 -4.94 -8.93
C ASP A 805 -18.34 -5.76 -9.29
N VAL A 806 -18.38 -6.36 -10.48
CA VAL A 806 -19.51 -7.17 -10.97
C VAL A 806 -19.84 -8.29 -9.98
N GLY A 807 -18.86 -9.07 -9.55
CA GLY A 807 -19.10 -10.16 -8.60
C GLY A 807 -19.73 -9.67 -7.29
N THR A 808 -19.18 -8.61 -6.72
CA THR A 808 -19.67 -8.05 -5.44
C THR A 808 -21.05 -7.39 -5.62
N ARG A 809 -21.26 -6.69 -6.74
CA ARG A 809 -22.52 -6.06 -7.13
C ARG A 809 -23.66 -7.06 -7.18
N LEU A 810 -23.45 -8.17 -7.89
CA LEU A 810 -24.44 -9.23 -8.02
C LEU A 810 -24.75 -9.86 -6.66
N TYR A 811 -23.71 -10.17 -5.88
CA TYR A 811 -23.87 -10.76 -4.55
C TYR A 811 -24.72 -9.87 -3.62
N ARG A 812 -24.41 -8.57 -3.56
CA ARG A 812 -25.12 -7.59 -2.71
C ARG A 812 -26.37 -6.96 -3.36
N ARG A 813 -26.75 -7.39 -4.57
CA ARG A 813 -27.88 -6.85 -5.34
C ARG A 813 -27.83 -5.31 -5.52
N VAL A 814 -26.64 -4.75 -5.71
CA VAL A 814 -26.45 -3.29 -5.82
C VAL A 814 -26.90 -2.78 -7.20
N PRO A 815 -27.88 -1.86 -7.32
CA PRO A 815 -28.37 -1.36 -8.62
C PRO A 815 -27.28 -0.69 -9.47
N LEU A 816 -27.39 -0.74 -10.81
CA LEU A 816 -26.38 -0.20 -11.75
C LEU A 816 -26.02 1.28 -11.53
N GLY A 817 -26.95 2.09 -11.02
CA GLY A 817 -26.73 3.52 -10.73
C GLY A 817 -26.08 3.81 -9.37
N GLN A 818 -25.66 2.79 -8.61
CA GLN A 818 -25.01 2.94 -7.30
C GLN A 818 -23.63 2.27 -7.31
N ALA A 819 -22.63 2.92 -6.68
CA ALA A 819 -21.33 2.31 -6.46
C ALA A 819 -21.36 1.08 -5.54
N VAL A 820 -20.54 0.08 -5.86
CA VAL A 820 -20.17 -0.98 -4.92
C VAL A 820 -19.09 -0.47 -3.98
N ARG A 821 -19.35 -0.59 -2.68
CA ARG A 821 -18.45 -0.07 -1.64
C ARG A 821 -17.58 -1.19 -1.06
N PHE A 822 -16.28 -0.91 -0.92
CA PHE A 822 -15.32 -1.80 -0.26
C PHE A 822 -14.75 -1.08 0.98
N PRO A 823 -15.48 -1.06 2.11
CA PRO A 823 -14.92 -0.56 3.36
C PRO A 823 -13.78 -1.47 3.83
N VAL A 824 -12.93 -0.98 4.73
CA VAL A 824 -11.95 -1.82 5.42
C VAL A 824 -12.69 -2.91 6.20
N ASP A 825 -12.32 -4.17 6.02
CA ASP A 825 -12.94 -5.32 6.71
C ASP A 825 -12.07 -5.89 7.83
N ALA A 826 -10.75 -5.72 7.73
CA ALA A 826 -9.80 -6.23 8.72
C ALA A 826 -8.55 -5.36 8.78
N VAL A 827 -8.14 -4.98 9.99
CA VAL A 827 -6.90 -4.23 10.25
C VAL A 827 -5.81 -5.19 10.74
N LEU A 828 -4.77 -5.35 9.93
CA LEU A 828 -3.78 -6.42 10.01
C LEU A 828 -2.36 -5.86 9.97
N ALA A 829 -1.94 -5.20 11.05
CA ALA A 829 -0.62 -4.61 11.19
C ALA A 829 0.51 -5.65 11.10
N GLY A 830 1.74 -5.18 10.88
CA GLY A 830 2.93 -6.03 10.81
C GLY A 830 4.04 -5.52 11.71
N ARG A 831 4.79 -6.45 12.29
CA ARG A 831 5.93 -6.12 13.15
C ARG A 831 7.19 -6.80 12.65
N ARG A 832 8.29 -6.05 12.60
CA ARG A 832 9.62 -6.60 12.32
C ARG A 832 10.29 -7.03 13.60
N ASN A 833 10.46 -8.33 13.74
CA ASN A 833 11.11 -8.95 14.88
C ASN A 833 12.56 -9.33 14.54
N ASN A 834 13.41 -9.37 15.55
CA ASN A 834 14.80 -9.82 15.44
C ASN A 834 15.25 -10.58 16.69
N PRO A 835 16.15 -11.56 16.54
CA PRO A 835 16.89 -12.14 17.65
C PRO A 835 17.86 -11.09 18.23
N PRO A 836 18.40 -11.31 19.45
CA PRO A 836 19.51 -10.52 19.95
C PRO A 836 20.77 -10.71 19.09
N ASP A 837 21.55 -9.65 18.91
CA ASP A 837 22.90 -9.68 18.35
C ASP A 837 23.84 -8.87 19.24
N THR A 838 24.57 -9.58 20.10
CA THR A 838 25.48 -8.98 21.08
C THR A 838 26.65 -8.25 20.44
N LYS A 839 27.10 -8.67 19.25
CA LYS A 839 28.21 -8.01 18.54
C LYS A 839 27.77 -6.68 17.95
N ALA A 840 26.54 -6.61 17.46
CA ALA A 840 25.96 -5.39 16.90
C ALA A 840 25.28 -4.49 17.96
N GLY A 841 25.25 -4.91 19.24
CA GLY A 841 24.56 -4.18 20.31
C GLY A 841 23.04 -4.17 20.14
N ILE A 842 22.46 -5.16 19.45
CA ILE A 842 21.03 -5.26 19.18
C ILE A 842 20.40 -6.19 20.23
N ARG A 843 19.43 -5.66 20.98
CA ARG A 843 18.65 -6.42 21.97
C ARG A 843 17.52 -7.23 21.32
N ALA A 844 16.99 -8.20 22.05
CA ALA A 844 15.90 -9.03 21.57
C ALA A 844 14.63 -8.20 21.30
N LEU A 845 13.88 -8.55 20.25
CA LEU A 845 12.53 -8.02 19.98
C LEU A 845 11.55 -9.10 19.45
N ALA A 846 12.03 -10.33 19.24
CA ALA A 846 11.23 -11.44 18.71
C ALA A 846 10.37 -12.14 19.77
N VAL A 847 9.59 -11.38 20.54
CA VAL A 847 8.74 -11.89 21.63
C VAL A 847 7.31 -12.24 21.19
N TYR A 848 6.95 -11.95 19.94
CA TYR A 848 5.64 -12.26 19.37
C TYR A 848 5.64 -13.67 18.78
N GLY A 849 4.54 -14.39 18.96
CA GLY A 849 4.17 -15.54 18.13
C GLY A 849 3.77 -15.09 16.71
N PRO A 850 3.22 -15.99 15.87
CA PRO A 850 2.94 -15.67 14.47
C PRO A 850 1.93 -14.54 14.29
N ILE A 851 0.87 -14.53 15.11
CA ILE A 851 -0.23 -13.56 15.07
C ILE A 851 -0.62 -13.22 16.50
N HIS A 852 -0.68 -11.94 16.80
CA HIS A 852 -1.21 -11.39 18.04
C HIS A 852 -2.46 -10.55 17.79
N TYR A 853 -3.32 -10.45 18.80
CA TYR A 853 -4.40 -9.47 18.88
C TYR A 853 -4.13 -8.56 20.07
N GLN A 854 -4.28 -7.26 19.90
CA GLN A 854 -4.11 -6.30 20.98
C GLN A 854 -5.39 -5.49 21.13
N GLU A 855 -5.88 -5.37 22.36
CA GLU A 855 -6.92 -4.40 22.70
C GLU A 855 -6.38 -2.98 22.49
N LEU A 856 -7.29 -1.99 22.32
CA LEU A 856 -6.90 -0.63 21.94
C LEU A 856 -5.79 0.00 22.81
N PRO A 857 -5.75 -0.15 24.15
CA PRO A 857 -4.69 0.46 24.94
C PRO A 857 -3.31 -0.11 24.59
N GLU A 858 -3.14 -1.43 24.58
CA GLU A 858 -1.89 -2.10 24.23
C GLU A 858 -1.48 -1.83 22.77
N LEU A 859 -2.46 -1.84 21.85
CA LEU A 859 -2.25 -1.50 20.45
C LEU A 859 -1.68 -0.09 20.30
N PHE A 860 -2.24 0.88 21.02
CA PHE A 860 -1.78 2.26 20.95
C PHE A 860 -0.44 2.48 21.64
N MET A 861 -0.03 1.67 22.62
CA MET A 861 1.35 1.69 23.12
C MET A 861 2.35 1.34 22.02
N ASP A 862 2.01 0.34 21.19
CA ASP A 862 2.80 -0.05 20.03
C ASP A 862 2.73 0.99 18.90
N PHE A 863 1.57 1.56 18.59
CA PHE A 863 1.43 2.56 17.54
C PHE A 863 2.10 3.90 17.87
N VAL A 864 2.07 4.35 19.13
CA VAL A 864 2.84 5.51 19.63
C VAL A 864 4.33 5.29 19.41
N SER A 865 4.81 4.06 19.60
CA SER A 865 6.24 3.75 19.65
C SER A 865 6.83 3.26 18.32
N SER A 866 6.06 2.53 17.52
CA SER A 866 6.45 1.94 16.23
C SER A 866 7.87 1.37 16.22
N LEU A 867 8.06 0.31 17.01
CA LEU A 867 9.38 -0.22 17.38
C LEU A 867 10.06 -1.00 16.26
N THR A 868 11.40 -0.86 16.15
CA THR A 868 12.22 -1.60 15.19
C THR A 868 13.60 -1.93 15.76
N GLY A 869 14.13 -3.11 15.43
CA GLY A 869 15.50 -3.51 15.79
C GLY A 869 16.59 -2.92 14.91
N LYS A 870 16.23 -2.17 13.84
CA LYS A 870 17.21 -1.39 13.06
C LYS A 870 17.53 -0.09 13.80
N SER A 871 18.82 0.26 13.88
CA SER A 871 19.30 1.51 14.49
C SER A 871 18.92 1.67 15.97
N PRO A 872 19.43 0.80 16.87
CA PRO A 872 19.15 0.88 18.30
C PRO A 872 19.56 2.24 18.89
N SER A 873 18.76 2.72 19.84
CA SER A 873 19.11 3.90 20.66
C SER A 873 20.08 3.50 21.77
N THR A 874 20.70 4.49 22.44
CA THR A 874 21.60 4.23 23.58
C THR A 874 20.91 3.52 24.74
N THR A 875 19.58 3.53 24.80
CA THR A 875 18.75 3.00 25.91
C THR A 875 17.74 1.93 25.50
N GLY A 876 17.73 1.44 24.24
CA GLY A 876 16.74 0.46 23.79
C GLY A 876 16.54 0.40 22.28
N ALA A 877 15.43 -0.20 21.83
CA ALA A 877 15.07 -0.33 20.42
C ALA A 877 14.97 1.01 19.67
N GLY A 878 15.10 0.94 18.34
CA GLY A 878 14.78 2.05 17.44
C GLY A 878 13.27 2.29 17.34
N SER A 879 12.88 3.49 16.93
CA SER A 879 11.47 3.88 16.71
C SER A 879 11.34 4.60 15.37
N GLU A 880 10.29 4.29 14.61
CA GLU A 880 9.90 5.04 13.41
C GLU A 880 8.95 6.22 13.71
N GLY A 881 8.73 6.52 15.00
CA GLY A 881 7.76 7.51 15.48
C GLY A 881 6.31 7.04 15.35
N ALA A 882 5.37 7.80 15.93
CA ALA A 882 3.95 7.45 15.94
C ALA A 882 3.43 7.03 14.55
N LEU A 883 2.73 5.89 14.49
CA LEU A 883 2.12 5.34 13.27
C LEU A 883 3.11 5.09 12.13
N THR A 884 4.41 4.97 12.41
CA THR A 884 5.54 4.93 11.43
C THR A 884 5.68 6.21 10.59
N LYS A 885 5.12 7.32 11.08
CA LYS A 885 5.07 8.62 10.38
C LYS A 885 6.06 9.65 10.92
N GLY A 886 6.95 9.28 11.85
CA GLY A 886 7.94 10.21 12.42
C GLY A 886 8.70 11.05 11.37
N PRO A 887 9.25 10.44 10.29
CA PRO A 887 9.91 11.18 9.21
C PRO A 887 8.99 11.95 8.25
N PHE A 888 7.66 11.80 8.38
CA PHE A 888 6.65 12.24 7.41
C PHE A 888 5.49 13.03 8.04
N ASN A 889 5.61 13.44 9.30
CA ASN A 889 4.63 14.28 9.97
C ASN A 889 5.29 15.59 10.44
N ALA A 890 4.76 16.72 9.93
CA ALA A 890 5.23 18.07 10.25
C ALA A 890 4.47 18.70 11.44
N LEU A 891 3.52 17.99 12.03
CA LEU A 891 2.68 18.41 13.15
C LEU A 891 3.00 17.60 14.41
N PRO A 892 2.56 18.06 15.60
CA PRO A 892 2.53 17.24 16.80
C PRO A 892 1.90 15.87 16.53
N PRO A 893 2.62 14.75 16.78
CA PRO A 893 2.12 13.41 16.46
C PRO A 893 0.85 13.02 17.21
N VAL A 894 0.55 13.70 18.33
CA VAL A 894 -0.67 13.50 19.11
C VAL A 894 -1.95 13.70 18.28
N VAL A 895 -1.94 14.61 17.29
CA VAL A 895 -3.10 14.87 16.43
C VAL A 895 -3.43 13.63 15.59
N ASP A 896 -2.41 13.03 14.96
CA ASP A 896 -2.55 11.79 14.19
C ASP A 896 -3.03 10.64 15.09
N LEU A 897 -2.49 10.54 16.31
CA LEU A 897 -2.87 9.51 17.28
C LEU A 897 -4.30 9.66 17.77
N ASN A 898 -4.76 10.90 18.04
CA ASN A 898 -6.14 11.20 18.38
C ASN A 898 -7.07 10.75 17.25
N ASN A 899 -6.77 11.14 16.00
CA ASN A 899 -7.55 10.78 14.82
C ASN A 899 -7.63 9.26 14.63
N ALA A 900 -6.49 8.58 14.70
CA ALA A 900 -6.43 7.12 14.58
C ALA A 900 -7.22 6.43 15.69
N LEU A 901 -7.08 6.86 16.96
CA LEU A 901 -7.80 6.24 18.08
C LEU A 901 -9.31 6.43 17.95
N VAL A 902 -9.77 7.62 17.55
CA VAL A 902 -11.17 7.88 17.25
C VAL A 902 -11.66 6.99 16.11
N SER A 903 -10.87 6.79 15.04
CA SER A 903 -11.22 5.87 13.96
C SER A 903 -11.51 4.46 14.50
N PHE A 904 -10.58 3.88 15.26
CA PHE A 904 -10.77 2.54 15.83
C PHE A 904 -11.97 2.47 16.78
N MET A 905 -12.19 3.50 17.60
CA MET A 905 -13.32 3.53 18.53
C MET A 905 -14.68 3.65 17.82
N LEU A 906 -14.74 4.34 16.67
CA LEU A 906 -15.98 4.49 15.90
C LEU A 906 -16.30 3.27 15.03
N THR A 907 -15.29 2.70 14.39
CA THR A 907 -15.47 1.52 13.54
C THR A 907 -15.61 0.24 14.34
N GLY A 908 -15.01 0.18 15.55
CA GLY A 908 -14.96 -1.04 16.35
C GLY A 908 -14.15 -2.14 15.66
N ASP A 909 -13.15 -1.74 14.86
CA ASP A 909 -12.26 -2.66 14.15
C ASP A 909 -11.25 -3.27 15.13
N ASP A 910 -11.08 -4.59 15.07
CA ASP A 910 -10.03 -5.30 15.77
C ASP A 910 -8.71 -5.21 14.99
N CYS A 911 -7.59 -5.06 15.70
CA CYS A 911 -6.27 -5.04 15.10
C CYS A 911 -5.47 -6.30 15.45
N PHE A 912 -5.03 -7.02 14.41
CA PHE A 912 -4.11 -8.15 14.56
C PHE A 912 -2.73 -7.79 14.03
N THR A 913 -1.69 -8.24 14.72
CA THR A 913 -0.28 -7.98 14.37
C THR A 913 0.40 -9.27 13.93
N SER A 914 0.89 -9.31 12.68
CA SER A 914 1.64 -10.45 12.14
C SER A 914 3.16 -10.28 12.35
N ALA A 915 3.84 -11.35 12.75
CA ALA A 915 5.30 -11.36 12.87
C ALA A 915 6.01 -11.49 11.51
N ALA A 916 7.03 -10.65 11.29
CA ALA A 916 7.96 -10.74 10.17
C ALA A 916 9.42 -10.75 10.65
N GLY A 917 10.31 -11.30 9.85
CA GLY A 917 11.72 -11.52 10.19
C GLY A 917 11.91 -12.79 11.02
N TYR A 918 11.57 -12.73 12.30
CA TYR A 918 11.80 -13.82 13.26
C TYR A 918 10.62 -14.06 14.22
N ILE A 919 10.49 -15.28 14.72
CA ILE A 919 9.60 -15.67 15.81
C ILE A 919 10.42 -16.40 16.87
N GLY A 920 10.62 -15.74 18.01
CA GLY A 920 11.70 -16.08 18.95
C GLY A 920 13.09 -16.02 18.30
N PRO A 921 14.14 -16.41 19.03
CA PRO A 921 15.51 -16.44 18.50
C PRO A 921 15.74 -17.53 17.44
N LYS A 922 14.90 -18.57 17.38
CA LYS A 922 15.11 -19.77 16.56
C LYS A 922 14.57 -19.65 15.14
N TYR A 923 13.31 -19.22 14.97
CA TYR A 923 12.64 -19.32 13.68
C TYR A 923 12.79 -18.04 12.85
N ARG A 924 13.68 -18.07 11.86
CA ARG A 924 13.64 -17.08 10.77
C ARG A 924 12.42 -17.37 9.89
N VAL A 925 11.58 -16.37 9.67
CA VAL A 925 10.34 -16.47 8.87
C VAL A 925 10.27 -15.48 7.72
N ASP A 926 11.19 -14.52 7.65
CA ASP A 926 11.20 -13.45 6.64
C ASP A 926 9.80 -12.82 6.47
N HIS A 927 9.13 -13.07 5.34
CA HIS A 927 7.76 -12.59 5.07
C HIS A 927 6.74 -13.72 4.88
N ASP A 928 7.09 -14.97 5.20
CA ASP A 928 6.24 -16.14 4.92
C ASP A 928 4.90 -16.06 5.68
N ILE A 929 4.90 -15.56 6.92
CA ILE A 929 3.67 -15.32 7.69
C ILE A 929 2.89 -14.13 7.11
N SER A 930 3.56 -13.03 6.74
CA SER A 930 2.92 -11.85 6.16
C SER A 930 2.12 -12.17 4.89
N LEU A 931 2.62 -13.05 4.03
CA LEU A 931 1.95 -13.48 2.80
C LEU A 931 0.70 -14.35 3.08
N LEU A 932 0.68 -15.07 4.20
CA LEU A 932 -0.45 -15.94 4.60
C LEU A 932 -1.64 -15.17 5.17
N ILE A 933 -1.42 -13.98 5.74
CA ILE A 933 -2.46 -13.16 6.37
C ILE A 933 -3.69 -12.94 5.45
N PRO A 934 -3.57 -12.40 4.23
CA PRO A 934 -4.75 -12.20 3.39
C PRO A 934 -5.42 -13.52 2.97
N GLU A 935 -4.65 -14.62 2.90
CA GLU A 935 -5.19 -15.95 2.58
C GLU A 935 -6.06 -16.52 3.71
N LEU A 936 -5.67 -16.26 4.97
CA LEU A 936 -6.42 -16.68 6.16
C LEU A 936 -7.71 -15.88 6.29
N TRP A 937 -7.64 -14.54 6.32
CA TRP A 937 -8.80 -13.68 6.55
C TRP A 937 -9.84 -13.77 5.43
N ALA A 938 -9.42 -13.90 4.17
CA ALA A 938 -10.33 -14.12 3.04
C ALA A 938 -11.14 -15.41 3.14
N ARG A 939 -10.70 -16.38 3.96
CA ARG A 939 -11.33 -17.69 4.15
C ARG A 939 -12.04 -17.82 5.50
N MET A 940 -12.07 -16.78 6.31
CA MET A 940 -12.84 -16.71 7.55
C MET A 940 -14.20 -16.05 7.26
N ALA A 941 -15.27 -16.52 7.89
CA ALA A 941 -16.55 -15.82 7.88
C ALA A 941 -16.44 -14.48 8.65
N PRO A 942 -17.37 -13.53 8.45
CA PRO A 942 -17.30 -12.21 9.10
C PRO A 942 -17.20 -12.30 10.63
N GLU A 943 -17.98 -13.19 11.24
CA GLU A 943 -18.03 -13.41 12.68
C GLU A 943 -16.74 -14.04 13.18
N GLU A 944 -16.16 -14.95 12.39
CA GLU A 944 -14.91 -15.66 12.74
C GLU A 944 -13.70 -14.72 12.84
N ARG A 945 -13.75 -13.54 12.19
CA ARG A 945 -12.67 -12.55 12.19
C ARG A 945 -12.67 -11.66 13.43
N ARG A 946 -13.77 -11.62 14.18
CA ARG A 946 -13.94 -10.76 15.35
C ARG A 946 -13.15 -11.32 16.53
N ALA A 947 -12.50 -10.44 17.28
CA ALA A 947 -11.68 -10.87 18.41
C ALA A 947 -12.52 -11.50 19.53
N ASP A 948 -13.74 -11.02 19.78
CA ASP A 948 -14.66 -11.59 20.78
C ASP A 948 -15.04 -13.05 20.47
N PHE A 949 -15.32 -13.38 19.20
CA PHE A 949 -15.52 -14.74 18.72
C PHE A 949 -14.27 -15.59 18.96
N LEU A 950 -13.10 -15.06 18.61
CA LEU A 950 -11.84 -15.78 18.74
C LEU A 950 -11.45 -16.02 20.21
N ILE A 951 -11.69 -15.06 21.11
CA ILE A 951 -11.45 -15.20 22.55
C ILE A 951 -12.43 -16.21 23.14
N SER A 952 -13.73 -16.04 22.90
CA SER A 952 -14.77 -16.93 23.44
C SER A 952 -14.63 -18.38 22.94
N GLY A 953 -14.16 -18.56 21.70
CA GLY A 953 -13.83 -19.85 21.11
C GLY A 953 -12.51 -20.47 21.60
N GLY A 954 -11.71 -19.79 22.44
CA GLY A 954 -10.39 -20.27 22.86
C GLY A 954 -9.38 -20.34 21.71
N TYR A 955 -9.57 -19.53 20.66
CA TYR A 955 -8.64 -19.36 19.56
C TYR A 955 -7.52 -18.37 19.91
N LEU A 956 -7.77 -17.48 20.88
CA LEU A 956 -6.80 -16.54 21.44
C LEU A 956 -6.52 -16.86 22.92
N GLU A 957 -5.26 -16.73 23.34
CA GLU A 957 -4.78 -16.85 24.73
C GLU A 957 -4.24 -15.49 25.17
N LYS A 958 -4.73 -14.96 26.30
CA LYS A 958 -4.22 -13.72 26.91
C LYS A 958 -2.83 -13.95 27.49
N LEU A 959 -1.95 -12.97 27.35
CA LEU A 959 -0.66 -12.94 28.03
C LEU A 959 -0.80 -12.12 29.31
N ASP A 960 -0.31 -12.66 30.43
CA ASP A 960 -0.36 -12.02 31.74
C ASP A 960 1.05 -11.64 32.20
N ASP A 961 1.13 -10.58 33.00
CA ASP A 961 2.39 -10.20 33.65
C ASP A 961 2.86 -11.29 34.61
N PHE A 962 4.19 -11.45 34.72
CA PHE A 962 4.79 -12.46 35.59
C PHE A 962 6.08 -11.96 36.24
N ASP A 963 6.54 -12.63 37.29
CA ASP A 963 7.82 -12.35 37.94
C ASP A 963 8.94 -13.20 37.30
N HIS A 964 10.07 -12.55 37.02
CA HIS A 964 11.30 -13.25 36.66
C HIS A 964 12.47 -12.70 37.47
N ASN A 965 13.06 -13.54 38.33
CA ASN A 965 14.15 -13.18 39.24
C ASN A 965 13.83 -11.97 40.15
N GLY A 966 12.59 -11.87 40.65
CA GLY A 966 12.17 -10.78 41.54
C GLY A 966 11.92 -9.44 40.83
N GLN A 967 11.87 -9.44 39.49
CA GLN A 967 11.51 -8.29 38.67
C GLN A 967 10.21 -8.57 37.92
N PRO A 968 9.26 -7.62 37.92
CA PRO A 968 8.01 -7.78 37.19
C PRO A 968 8.23 -7.60 35.68
N VAL A 969 7.68 -8.52 34.90
CA VAL A 969 7.73 -8.53 33.43
C VAL A 969 6.35 -8.20 32.88
N MET A 970 6.24 -7.08 32.17
CA MET A 970 4.97 -6.54 31.67
C MET A 970 4.50 -7.23 30.37
N ALA A 971 4.38 -8.56 30.39
CA ALA A 971 4.03 -9.36 29.21
C ALA A 971 2.59 -9.10 28.71
N SER A 972 1.70 -8.60 29.56
CA SER A 972 0.34 -8.22 29.20
C SER A 972 0.26 -7.18 28.09
N ARG A 973 1.31 -6.35 27.92
CA ARG A 973 1.39 -5.38 26.82
C ARG A 973 1.40 -6.02 25.42
N LEU A 974 1.71 -7.31 25.32
CA LEU A 974 1.66 -8.08 24.07
C LEU A 974 0.24 -8.53 23.70
N GLY A 975 -0.75 -8.29 24.58
CA GLY A 975 -2.16 -8.64 24.37
C GLY A 975 -2.41 -10.13 24.37
N TYR A 976 -3.00 -10.63 23.29
CA TYR A 976 -3.35 -12.02 23.07
C TYR A 976 -2.53 -12.59 21.92
N ARG A 977 -2.33 -13.91 21.93
CA ARG A 977 -1.74 -14.65 20.82
C ARG A 977 -2.66 -15.75 20.33
N ILE A 978 -2.48 -16.17 19.07
CA ILE A 978 -3.18 -17.34 18.54
C ILE A 978 -2.78 -18.62 19.28
N THR A 979 -3.73 -19.54 19.40
CA THR A 979 -3.51 -20.86 20.01
C THR A 979 -3.35 -21.96 18.95
N ASN A 980 -2.98 -23.16 19.38
CA ASN A 980 -2.99 -24.34 18.51
C ASN A 980 -4.39 -24.60 17.89
N ARG A 981 -5.47 -24.21 18.58
CA ARG A 981 -6.84 -24.34 18.05
C ARG A 981 -7.05 -23.46 16.82
N PHE A 982 -6.52 -22.22 16.85
CA PHE A 982 -6.57 -21.31 15.71
C PHE A 982 -5.85 -21.92 14.50
N VAL A 983 -4.68 -22.50 14.74
CA VAL A 983 -3.88 -23.17 13.70
C VAL A 983 -4.69 -24.32 13.08
N LEU A 984 -5.22 -25.24 13.88
CA LEU A 984 -5.99 -26.38 13.36
C LEU A 984 -7.22 -25.95 12.53
N ASP A 985 -8.01 -24.99 13.00
CA ASP A 985 -9.29 -24.64 12.38
C ASP A 985 -9.17 -23.65 11.20
N PHE A 986 -8.20 -22.73 11.25
CA PHE A 986 -8.03 -21.68 10.24
C PHE A 986 -6.83 -21.92 9.32
N PHE A 987 -5.66 -22.30 9.83
CA PHE A 987 -4.55 -22.72 8.95
C PHE A 987 -4.90 -24.02 8.22
N GLY A 988 -5.75 -24.87 8.81
CA GLY A 988 -6.33 -26.05 8.15
C GLY A 988 -7.22 -25.74 6.94
N ARG A 989 -7.50 -24.46 6.64
CA ARG A 989 -8.16 -24.02 5.40
C ARG A 989 -7.16 -23.80 4.25
N ILE A 990 -5.86 -23.76 4.56
CA ILE A 990 -4.76 -23.54 3.60
C ILE A 990 -3.86 -24.78 3.52
N PHE A 991 -3.47 -25.33 4.66
CA PHE A 991 -2.54 -26.45 4.77
C PHE A 991 -3.28 -27.75 5.06
N THR A 992 -2.73 -28.86 4.54
CA THR A 992 -3.25 -30.19 4.84
C THR A 992 -2.91 -30.61 6.27
N ASN A 993 -1.76 -30.15 6.77
CA ASN A 993 -1.15 -30.56 8.04
C ASN A 993 -0.78 -29.33 8.89
N PRO A 994 -1.79 -28.57 9.37
CA PRO A 994 -1.57 -27.23 9.95
C PRO A 994 -0.77 -27.22 11.25
N ASP A 995 -0.85 -28.27 12.07
CA ASP A 995 -0.10 -28.43 13.33
C ASP A 995 1.42 -28.40 13.15
N SER A 996 1.92 -29.03 12.08
CA SER A 996 3.35 -29.05 11.77
C SER A 996 3.90 -27.69 11.29
N VAL A 997 3.02 -26.83 10.75
CA VAL A 997 3.39 -25.50 10.24
C VAL A 997 3.86 -24.61 11.38
N VAL A 998 3.11 -24.62 12.49
CA VAL A 998 3.36 -23.76 13.64
C VAL A 998 3.52 -24.62 14.92
N PRO A 999 4.73 -25.11 15.21
CA PRO A 999 4.98 -25.94 16.39
C PRO A 999 4.78 -25.16 17.71
N PRO A 1000 4.66 -25.85 18.86
CA PRO A 1000 4.40 -25.21 20.15
C PRO A 1000 5.39 -24.12 20.55
N ASP A 1001 6.68 -24.28 20.27
CA ASP A 1001 7.73 -23.30 20.56
C ASP A 1001 7.73 -22.10 19.59
N MET A 1002 7.11 -22.23 18.42
CA MET A 1002 6.82 -21.10 17.52
C MET A 1002 5.56 -20.33 17.96
N LEU A 1003 4.54 -21.02 18.48
CA LEU A 1003 3.37 -20.37 19.11
C LEU A 1003 3.75 -19.65 20.41
N LYS A 1004 4.69 -20.24 21.16
CA LYS A 1004 5.13 -19.80 22.48
C LYS A 1004 6.64 -19.50 22.47
N PRO A 1005 7.07 -18.33 21.96
CA PRO A 1005 8.49 -17.98 21.83
C PRO A 1005 9.29 -18.08 23.13
N GLU A 1006 8.64 -17.94 24.29
CA GLU A 1006 9.26 -18.12 25.60
C GLU A 1006 9.86 -19.53 25.80
N LEU A 1007 9.36 -20.54 25.09
CA LEU A 1007 9.89 -21.91 25.13
C LEU A 1007 11.23 -22.05 24.40
N GLN A 1008 11.59 -21.10 23.54
CA GLN A 1008 12.88 -21.09 22.84
C GLN A 1008 13.99 -20.51 23.71
N GLY A 1009 13.65 -19.71 24.72
CA GLY A 1009 14.59 -19.07 25.63
C GLY A 1009 13.94 -17.96 26.45
N VAL A 1010 13.66 -18.23 27.73
CA VAL A 1010 12.97 -17.27 28.62
C VAL A 1010 13.77 -15.98 28.86
N GLY A 1011 15.10 -16.05 28.87
CA GLY A 1011 15.96 -14.87 29.08
C GLY A 1011 15.81 -13.82 27.97
N ASP A 1012 15.92 -14.24 26.71
CA ASP A 1012 15.73 -13.36 25.54
C ASP A 1012 14.28 -12.86 25.45
N TYR A 1013 13.32 -13.69 25.85
CA TYR A 1013 11.91 -13.31 25.92
C TYR A 1013 11.67 -12.17 26.93
N VAL A 1014 12.23 -12.30 28.13
CA VAL A 1014 12.13 -11.28 29.18
C VAL A 1014 12.88 -10.00 28.78
N ASP A 1015 14.11 -10.09 28.25
CA ASP A 1015 14.86 -8.92 27.77
C ASP A 1015 14.08 -8.20 26.65
N GLY A 1016 13.47 -8.94 25.74
CA GLY A 1016 12.70 -8.37 24.66
C GLY A 1016 11.45 -7.60 25.12
N ILE A 1017 10.75 -8.10 26.14
CA ILE A 1017 9.61 -7.38 26.75
C ILE A 1017 10.09 -6.12 27.46
N ASN A 1018 11.16 -6.21 28.26
CA ASN A 1018 11.72 -5.05 28.95
C ASN A 1018 12.20 -3.98 27.96
N ASN A 1019 12.85 -4.38 26.88
CA ASN A 1019 13.27 -3.50 25.80
C ASN A 1019 12.08 -2.76 25.14
N ILE A 1020 10.93 -3.44 24.97
CA ILE A 1020 9.68 -2.81 24.50
C ILE A 1020 9.21 -1.75 25.51
N VAL A 1021 9.11 -2.10 26.80
CA VAL A 1021 8.61 -1.23 27.86
C VAL A 1021 9.50 0.01 28.04
N GLU A 1022 10.81 -0.17 28.12
CA GLU A 1022 11.80 0.90 28.25
C GLU A 1022 11.73 1.86 27.05
N THR A 1023 11.55 1.32 25.84
CA THR A 1023 11.43 2.15 24.64
C THR A 1023 10.09 2.89 24.61
N GLN A 1024 8.99 2.24 25.00
CA GLN A 1024 7.67 2.89 25.13
C GLN A 1024 7.73 4.05 26.14
N GLN A 1025 8.40 3.87 27.28
CA GLN A 1025 8.59 4.92 28.28
C GLN A 1025 9.34 6.12 27.70
N ARG A 1026 10.45 5.87 27.01
CA ARG A 1026 11.25 6.93 26.37
C ARG A 1026 10.45 7.70 25.32
N ILE A 1027 9.69 7.01 24.47
CA ILE A 1027 8.91 7.66 23.40
C ILE A 1027 7.73 8.45 24.00
N ALA A 1028 7.04 7.91 25.01
CA ALA A 1028 5.98 8.65 25.70
C ALA A 1028 6.51 9.93 26.37
N GLY A 1029 7.73 9.91 26.91
CA GLY A 1029 8.38 11.09 27.48
C GLY A 1029 8.46 12.29 26.52
N ASN A 1030 8.60 12.06 25.21
CA ASN A 1030 8.66 13.14 24.21
C ASN A 1030 7.42 14.05 24.23
N TYR A 1031 6.23 13.49 24.49
CA TYR A 1031 4.95 14.22 24.50
C TYR A 1031 4.82 15.14 25.72
N PHE A 1032 5.54 14.83 26.81
CA PHE A 1032 5.63 15.70 27.97
C PHE A 1032 6.63 16.83 27.75
N GLU A 1033 7.75 16.52 27.11
CA GLU A 1033 8.82 17.48 26.82
C GLU A 1033 8.42 18.57 25.80
N ASP A 1034 7.53 18.27 24.85
CA ASP A 1034 6.97 19.27 23.93
C ASP A 1034 5.57 19.78 24.34
N GLY A 1035 5.03 19.29 25.46
CA GLY A 1035 3.72 19.68 25.99
C GLY A 1035 2.52 19.12 25.21
N SER A 1036 2.73 18.35 24.14
CA SER A 1036 1.65 17.82 23.29
C SER A 1036 0.74 16.81 24.00
N VAL A 1037 1.14 16.30 25.17
CA VAL A 1037 0.28 15.47 26.03
C VAL A 1037 -1.03 16.17 26.44
N ASP A 1038 -1.05 17.51 26.49
CA ASP A 1038 -2.25 18.27 26.85
C ASP A 1038 -3.30 18.31 25.73
N ASP A 1039 -2.87 18.12 24.49
CA ASP A 1039 -3.75 18.00 23.31
C ASP A 1039 -4.27 16.56 23.11
N ALA A 1040 -3.80 15.59 23.90
CA ALA A 1040 -4.24 14.21 23.80
C ALA A 1040 -5.70 14.05 24.30
N ILE A 1041 -6.53 13.35 23.52
CA ILE A 1041 -7.87 12.97 23.97
C ILE A 1041 -7.80 12.11 25.25
N PRO A 1042 -8.83 12.09 26.11
CA PRO A 1042 -8.76 11.43 27.42
C PRO A 1042 -8.18 10.01 27.43
N PRO A 1043 -8.56 9.06 26.55
CA PRO A 1043 -7.96 7.73 26.54
C PRO A 1043 -6.47 7.74 26.19
N LEU A 1044 -6.05 8.56 25.22
CA LEU A 1044 -4.64 8.67 24.82
C LEU A 1044 -3.81 9.35 25.91
N LYS A 1045 -4.35 10.39 26.56
CA LYS A 1045 -3.69 11.07 27.67
C LYS A 1045 -3.39 10.08 28.80
N ALA A 1046 -4.39 9.31 29.23
CA ALA A 1046 -4.20 8.27 30.24
C ALA A 1046 -3.12 7.25 29.83
N LEU A 1047 -3.12 6.84 28.55
CA LEU A 1047 -2.14 5.90 28.02
C LEU A 1047 -0.71 6.44 28.05
N LEU A 1048 -0.50 7.69 27.61
CA LEU A 1048 0.82 8.33 27.60
C LEU A 1048 1.39 8.47 29.02
N HIS A 1049 0.54 8.82 30.00
CA HIS A 1049 0.92 8.84 31.41
C HIS A 1049 1.34 7.46 31.93
N ILE A 1050 0.57 6.41 31.60
CA ILE A 1050 0.90 5.03 31.99
C ILE A 1050 2.21 4.57 31.33
N MET A 1051 2.44 4.90 30.06
CA MET A 1051 3.68 4.55 29.37
C MET A 1051 4.89 5.26 29.99
N ALA A 1052 4.81 6.55 30.28
CA ALA A 1052 5.92 7.36 30.77
C ALA A 1052 6.20 7.19 32.28
N HIS A 1053 5.14 7.04 33.08
CA HIS A 1053 5.19 7.12 34.55
C HIS A 1053 4.64 5.87 35.26
N GLY A 1054 4.15 4.87 34.52
CA GLY A 1054 3.59 3.63 35.06
C GLY A 1054 2.17 3.75 35.61
N GLN A 1055 1.60 4.96 35.69
CA GLN A 1055 0.26 5.21 36.23
C GLN A 1055 -0.40 6.45 35.64
N PHE A 1056 -1.73 6.51 35.74
CA PHE A 1056 -2.54 7.69 35.52
C PHE A 1056 -3.49 7.88 36.71
N GLU A 1057 -3.34 8.98 37.47
CA GLU A 1057 -4.15 9.26 38.68
C GLU A 1057 -4.17 8.12 39.72
N GLY A 1058 -3.06 7.43 39.97
CA GLY A 1058 -3.02 6.28 40.89
C GLY A 1058 -3.42 4.95 40.26
N LYS A 1059 -3.83 4.94 38.99
CA LYS A 1059 -4.40 3.77 38.29
C LYS A 1059 -3.43 3.20 37.26
N THR A 1060 -3.46 1.88 37.09
CA THR A 1060 -2.71 1.16 36.04
C THR A 1060 -3.57 0.93 34.80
N ILE A 1061 -2.99 0.32 33.78
CA ILE A 1061 -3.72 -0.01 32.53
C ILE A 1061 -4.88 -0.98 32.76
N ASP A 1062 -4.80 -1.84 33.79
CA ASP A 1062 -5.82 -2.84 34.11
C ASP A 1062 -6.97 -2.30 34.96
N ASP A 1063 -6.87 -1.04 35.42
CA ASP A 1063 -7.95 -0.42 36.16
C ASP A 1063 -9.21 -0.30 35.26
N PRO A 1064 -10.39 -0.79 35.71
CA PRO A 1064 -11.62 -0.72 34.92
C PRO A 1064 -12.00 0.70 34.47
N ALA A 1065 -11.66 1.73 35.25
CA ALA A 1065 -11.92 3.12 34.88
C ALA A 1065 -11.06 3.58 33.70
N VAL A 1066 -9.81 3.12 33.62
CA VAL A 1066 -8.92 3.39 32.48
C VAL A 1066 -9.40 2.61 31.25
N ARG A 1067 -9.69 1.32 31.39
CA ARG A 1067 -10.23 0.49 30.29
C ARG A 1067 -11.53 1.06 29.72
N CYS A 1068 -12.40 1.61 30.57
CA CYS A 1068 -13.66 2.23 30.16
C CYS A 1068 -13.48 3.47 29.26
N LEU A 1069 -12.32 4.14 29.27
CA LEU A 1069 -12.05 5.27 28.37
C LEU A 1069 -11.97 4.83 26.90
N PHE A 1070 -11.67 3.56 26.65
CA PHE A 1070 -11.55 2.95 25.32
C PHE A 1070 -12.82 2.22 24.86
N ASP A 1071 -13.92 2.33 25.62
CA ASP A 1071 -15.17 1.67 25.31
C ASP A 1071 -15.82 2.25 24.05
N VAL A 1072 -15.76 1.48 22.97
CA VAL A 1072 -16.28 1.82 21.63
C VAL A 1072 -17.77 2.15 21.65
N SER A 1073 -18.55 1.58 22.58
CA SER A 1073 -19.99 1.83 22.67
C SER A 1073 -20.34 3.21 23.24
N LYS A 1074 -19.39 3.87 23.91
CA LYS A 1074 -19.62 5.13 24.64
C LYS A 1074 -19.09 6.37 23.91
N VAL A 1075 -18.20 6.21 22.93
CA VAL A 1075 -17.45 7.33 22.31
C VAL A 1075 -18.36 8.44 21.78
N ARG A 1076 -19.46 8.08 21.11
CA ARG A 1076 -20.38 9.04 20.47
C ARG A 1076 -21.11 9.96 21.45
N GLY A 1077 -21.19 9.57 22.73
CA GLY A 1077 -21.81 10.37 23.79
C GLY A 1077 -20.82 11.18 24.63
N GLN A 1078 -19.52 11.11 24.35
CA GLN A 1078 -18.50 11.82 25.13
C GLN A 1078 -18.38 13.28 24.70
N GLN A 1079 -18.31 14.20 25.67
CA GLN A 1079 -18.22 15.64 25.38
C GLN A 1079 -17.00 15.99 24.50
N TRP A 1080 -15.83 15.43 24.79
CA TRP A 1080 -14.62 15.68 24.00
C TRP A 1080 -14.77 15.25 22.53
N TYR A 1081 -15.61 14.25 22.23
CA TYR A 1081 -15.90 13.84 20.86
C TYR A 1081 -16.88 14.81 20.19
N LEU A 1082 -17.92 15.24 20.90
CA LEU A 1082 -18.86 16.27 20.41
C LEU A 1082 -18.15 17.59 20.11
N ASP A 1083 -17.18 17.98 20.93
CA ASP A 1083 -16.35 19.18 20.71
C ASP A 1083 -15.56 19.08 19.39
N ARG A 1084 -15.09 17.89 19.01
CA ARG A 1084 -14.44 17.65 17.70
C ARG A 1084 -15.39 17.82 16.53
N LEU A 1085 -16.65 17.41 16.68
CA LEU A 1085 -17.67 17.60 15.64
C LEU A 1085 -18.01 19.08 15.49
N ALA A 1086 -18.12 19.81 16.60
CA ALA A 1086 -18.33 21.26 16.60
C ALA A 1086 -17.16 22.00 15.95
N ALA A 1087 -15.91 21.62 16.27
CA ALA A 1087 -14.72 22.16 15.62
C ALA A 1087 -14.73 21.93 14.10
N LYS A 1088 -15.15 20.74 13.66
CA LYS A 1088 -15.28 20.41 12.24
C LYS A 1088 -16.31 21.30 11.54
N GLN A 1089 -17.49 21.45 12.14
CA GLN A 1089 -18.54 22.32 11.61
C GLN A 1089 -18.05 23.76 11.47
N GLN A 1090 -17.43 24.32 12.53
CA GLN A 1090 -16.90 25.69 12.51
C GLN A 1090 -15.85 25.89 11.42
N ARG A 1091 -14.95 24.92 11.24
CA ARG A 1091 -13.96 24.94 10.15
C ARG A 1091 -14.63 24.92 8.78
N ASP A 1092 -15.65 24.09 8.57
CA ASP A 1092 -16.33 24.01 7.28
C ASP A 1092 -17.09 25.28 6.94
N VAL A 1093 -17.74 25.90 7.93
CA VAL A 1093 -18.38 27.21 7.78
C VAL A 1093 -17.35 28.26 7.36
N ARG A 1094 -16.21 28.36 8.08
CA ARG A 1094 -15.13 29.31 7.72
C ARG A 1094 -14.57 29.06 6.32
N TYR A 1095 -14.40 27.78 5.95
CA TYR A 1095 -13.94 27.41 4.62
C TYR A 1095 -14.93 27.88 3.54
N LEU A 1096 -16.21 27.54 3.69
CA LEU A 1096 -17.25 27.89 2.73
C LEU A 1096 -17.40 29.42 2.61
N GLU A 1097 -17.34 30.17 3.72
CA GLU A 1097 -17.34 31.63 3.70
C GLU A 1097 -16.16 32.20 2.89
N ALA A 1098 -14.94 31.73 3.14
CA ALA A 1098 -13.75 32.16 2.42
C ALA A 1098 -13.84 31.86 0.91
N GLN A 1099 -14.38 30.69 0.54
CA GLN A 1099 -14.55 30.29 -0.86
C GLN A 1099 -15.66 31.08 -1.56
N ARG A 1100 -16.76 31.39 -0.85
CA ARG A 1100 -17.82 32.29 -1.35
C ARG A 1100 -17.23 33.64 -1.73
N ASP A 1101 -16.42 34.20 -0.84
CA ASP A 1101 -15.84 35.53 -1.03
C ASP A 1101 -14.80 35.52 -2.17
N TYR A 1102 -14.00 34.45 -2.27
CA TYR A 1102 -13.08 34.24 -3.39
C TYR A 1102 -13.80 34.19 -4.75
N LEU A 1103 -14.88 33.39 -4.86
CA LEU A 1103 -15.71 33.30 -6.06
C LEU A 1103 -16.36 34.64 -6.42
N LYS A 1104 -16.87 35.39 -5.44
CA LYS A 1104 -17.46 36.73 -5.66
C LYS A 1104 -16.43 37.72 -6.19
N VAL A 1105 -15.22 37.71 -5.63
CA VAL A 1105 -14.11 38.55 -6.13
C VAL A 1105 -13.75 38.18 -7.57
N PHE A 1106 -13.71 36.88 -7.90
CA PHE A 1106 -13.43 36.44 -9.27
C PHE A 1106 -14.53 36.87 -10.25
N LEU A 1107 -15.80 36.64 -9.91
CA LEU A 1107 -16.97 37.02 -10.72
C LEU A 1107 -17.07 38.54 -10.95
N GLY A 1108 -16.53 39.35 -10.03
CA GLY A 1108 -16.46 40.80 -10.17
C GLY A 1108 -15.42 41.30 -11.19
N LYS A 1109 -14.53 40.45 -11.68
CA LYS A 1109 -13.50 40.84 -12.66
C LYS A 1109 -14.10 40.91 -14.06
N GLU A 1110 -14.28 42.13 -14.59
CA GLU A 1110 -14.83 42.34 -15.94
C GLU A 1110 -14.05 41.58 -17.03
N THR A 1111 -12.72 41.49 -16.89
CA THR A 1111 -11.83 40.80 -17.85
C THR A 1111 -11.96 39.28 -17.86
N HIS A 1112 -12.68 38.67 -16.90
CA HIS A 1112 -12.80 37.21 -16.74
C HIS A 1112 -14.25 36.72 -16.89
N ARG A 1113 -15.16 37.55 -17.40
CA ARG A 1113 -16.60 37.21 -17.53
C ARG A 1113 -16.84 35.96 -18.38
N GLU A 1114 -16.22 35.87 -19.56
CA GLU A 1114 -16.36 34.71 -20.47
C GLU A 1114 -15.86 33.42 -19.83
N GLU A 1115 -14.73 33.47 -19.11
CA GLU A 1115 -14.18 32.31 -18.40
C GLU A 1115 -15.07 31.89 -17.23
N ALA A 1116 -15.65 32.84 -16.51
CA ALA A 1116 -16.60 32.55 -15.44
C ALA A 1116 -17.87 31.87 -15.95
N GLU A 1117 -18.37 32.28 -17.12
CA GLU A 1117 -19.50 31.64 -17.80
C GLU A 1117 -19.14 30.23 -18.30
N ARG A 1118 -17.97 30.07 -18.94
CA ARG A 1118 -17.46 28.77 -19.44
C ARG A 1118 -17.33 27.73 -18.33
N LEU A 1119 -16.89 28.15 -17.14
CA LEU A 1119 -16.69 27.27 -15.98
C LEU A 1119 -17.91 27.15 -15.06
N ASP A 1120 -19.01 27.84 -15.41
CA ASP A 1120 -20.27 27.86 -14.67
C ASP A 1120 -20.09 28.29 -13.19
N LEU A 1121 -19.24 29.29 -12.96
CA LEU A 1121 -18.85 29.71 -11.61
C LEU A 1121 -20.02 30.32 -10.82
N ALA A 1122 -21.00 30.91 -11.51
CA ALA A 1122 -22.21 31.42 -10.87
C ALA A 1122 -23.04 30.28 -10.25
N LYS A 1123 -23.16 29.13 -10.94
CA LYS A 1123 -23.84 27.96 -10.40
C LYS A 1123 -23.06 27.33 -9.26
N ARG A 1124 -21.72 27.29 -9.35
CA ARG A 1124 -20.87 26.83 -8.24
C ARG A 1124 -21.04 27.69 -7.00
N LEU A 1125 -21.10 29.02 -7.16
CA LEU A 1125 -21.37 29.95 -6.07
C LEU A 1125 -22.74 29.69 -5.43
N ALA A 1126 -23.79 29.51 -6.24
CA ALA A 1126 -25.13 29.20 -5.72
C ALA A 1126 -25.15 27.89 -4.90
N LYS A 1127 -24.56 26.81 -5.43
CA LYS A 1127 -24.41 25.52 -4.70
C LYS A 1127 -23.62 25.69 -3.41
N LEU A 1128 -22.58 26.49 -3.43
CA LEU A 1128 -21.75 26.76 -2.26
C LEU A 1128 -22.52 27.56 -1.19
N GLU A 1129 -23.35 28.52 -1.59
CA GLU A 1129 -24.22 29.27 -0.67
C GLU A 1129 -25.27 28.36 -0.01
N GLU A 1130 -25.82 27.39 -0.75
CA GLU A 1130 -26.71 26.34 -0.19
C GLU A 1130 -25.97 25.43 0.82
N GLN A 1131 -24.74 25.02 0.48
CA GLN A 1131 -23.89 24.23 1.38
C GLN A 1131 -23.54 25.00 2.65
N LEU A 1132 -23.28 26.30 2.56
CA LEU A 1132 -22.99 27.15 3.72
C LEU A 1132 -24.19 27.22 4.67
N VAL A 1133 -25.40 27.42 4.14
CA VAL A 1133 -26.63 27.40 4.95
C VAL A 1133 -26.81 26.04 5.64
N THR A 1134 -26.56 24.95 4.92
CA THR A 1134 -26.63 23.59 5.48
C THR A 1134 -25.60 23.42 6.59
N ALA A 1135 -24.34 23.80 6.36
CA ALA A 1135 -23.24 23.66 7.32
C ALA A 1135 -23.47 24.46 8.61
N GLN A 1136 -24.18 25.58 8.54
CA GLN A 1136 -24.56 26.40 9.71
C GLN A 1136 -25.72 25.78 10.54
N GLY A 1137 -26.46 24.83 9.97
CA GLY A 1137 -27.59 24.18 10.63
C GLY A 1137 -27.21 23.10 11.66
N SER A 1138 -28.14 22.79 12.56
CA SER A 1138 -28.00 21.70 13.54
C SER A 1138 -27.90 20.32 12.88
N ASP A 1139 -28.64 20.12 11.79
CA ASP A 1139 -28.75 18.83 11.10
C ASP A 1139 -27.40 18.42 10.48
N TYR A 1140 -26.58 19.40 10.07
CA TYR A 1140 -25.22 19.12 9.62
C TYR A 1140 -24.34 18.60 10.75
N LEU A 1141 -24.38 19.22 11.93
CA LEU A 1141 -23.64 18.76 13.09
C LEU A 1141 -24.08 17.33 13.50
N GLU A 1142 -25.38 17.03 13.44
CA GLU A 1142 -25.90 15.68 13.68
C GLU A 1142 -25.38 14.69 12.62
N SER A 1143 -25.30 15.08 11.35
CA SER A 1143 -24.76 14.25 10.26
C SER A 1143 -23.28 13.89 10.43
N LEU A 1144 -22.51 14.70 11.17
CA LEU A 1144 -21.11 14.42 11.49
C LEU A 1144 -20.94 13.35 12.59
N ASN A 1145 -22.00 13.00 13.32
CA ASN A 1145 -21.91 11.98 14.36
C ASN A 1145 -21.61 10.60 13.77
N GLY A 1146 -20.44 10.06 14.09
CA GLY A 1146 -19.88 8.87 13.49
C GLY A 1146 -18.71 9.13 12.52
N THR A 1147 -18.32 10.39 12.30
CA THR A 1147 -17.07 10.78 11.62
C THR A 1147 -15.97 11.12 12.63
N LEU A 1148 -14.73 11.37 12.17
CA LEU A 1148 -13.58 11.67 13.06
C LEU A 1148 -13.65 13.06 13.74
N GLY A 1149 -14.44 13.98 13.18
CA GLY A 1149 -14.43 15.39 13.53
C GLY A 1149 -13.12 16.09 13.12
N LEU A 1150 -12.83 17.21 13.76
CA LEU A 1150 -11.55 17.92 13.69
C LEU A 1150 -10.90 17.87 15.07
N ASP A 1151 -9.58 17.71 15.12
CA ASP A 1151 -8.87 17.79 16.40
C ASP A 1151 -8.98 19.20 16.99
N THR A 1152 -9.40 19.29 18.25
CA THR A 1152 -9.68 20.57 18.91
C THR A 1152 -8.43 21.42 19.11
N SER A 1153 -7.23 20.83 19.08
CA SER A 1153 -5.96 21.57 19.08
C SER A 1153 -5.71 22.36 17.79
N LEU A 1154 -6.49 22.08 16.72
CA LEU A 1154 -6.41 22.70 15.40
C LEU A 1154 -7.64 23.53 15.03
N ALA A 1155 -8.61 23.67 15.93
CA ALA A 1155 -9.88 24.37 15.70
C ALA A 1155 -9.72 25.88 15.51
#